data_AF-A0AAU3G8H1-F1
#
_entry.id   AF-A0AAU3G8H1-F1
#
_cell.length_a   1.000
_cell.length_b   1.000
_cell.length_c   1.000
_cell.angle_alpha   90.00
_cell.angle_beta   90.00
_cell.angle_gamma   90.00
#
_symmetry.space_group_name_H-M   'P 1'
#
loop_
_entity.id
_entity.type
_entity.pdbx_description
1 polymer ?
#
loop_
_entity_poly.entity_id
_entity_poly.type
_entity_poly.pdbx_seq_one_letter_code
_entity_poly.pdbx_strand_id
1 'polypeptide(L)'
;MTLAVGLLAVGVATPTLASATDAAFDQAAGTLNVDYQGYLSKHDIVYNRPNTNPNYGLTVGNGRTGAMVWNQNGLTMQVSGVDLSQQSAFAAGLVNLYSNPGMDTGYTNYQQRLSLYDGTLTTKYDSNRTVTILGSPNSEVMGIHVDDTRGGVSSVAMDLSMWDPATVTNSGDVPDLNTWKTISTYADSASAGLSRGQTDANGFGYTLAATVEGAGFTTQVVDGRKVRLNITPTSSYTIWITASSRINAPNRDSVTQARNQLSSVKSTGYATTYTNYRNWWHAFWNKSFVQYSNGSRDADYMENVYYLSTYMIAAGGYGNYPLHFINGVFRATQDATKWSNAYWYWNQRDVYNSFLASNHSDLMDGFNKLYSRNYNALKAYTQTRYGVDGLWVPETMGWDGNARGTVGSDYTKNILSTGYEAAYNMYLRYRYTNDANYLRDVAYPYMRETAKFYSAMLSYDSASNTYYMANSNSHETYWNVRNAITDLAAVRSIFPLTIQVSQQLGLDSGLRAGWQNVLDRLVPYQVANGAYQPHQPPISQTRNNENVSAELIWPYNITGIGYPDYQTAVNTWNQRPFPYGNVWSNDAVQAARLGLGDQAYQGMKTMLQKYQNYPNGMTNNTNGVFEYLGVHLSALNESLMQSYNDKIRVFPAVPGDSSFVGKFTLLAKDGFLVSSEREAGEVKYVGLKSLYGKQATVVNPWGTQQVRVRRASDNAILATSSSAEISFATAANTVYVVERTAKPLSSYSSARLTGTANQSVKTLSGTASALGIGTTGNALVNDTELTYDANWYHTTARGYGDYNDDTHHTNTVGATAQYTFTGTGIEYLSERNGDMGNVDVYIDNALQANVNLYVSGARQAQQVVFSKSGLSSGQHTIKIVNKATAVGMVDALRVLTGTSGTPTVSLRSKANNLYVTAPNGSPLIASKTSVGTAEQFERVDLGGGNIALKARGNGQFVSAENAGAAALIANRPSAGSWETFQLINNPDGTVSLKAQVNGQYVCADGGGSQPLIANRTAIGPWESFDLISN
;
A
#
# COMPACT_ATOMS: atom_id res chain seq x y z
N MET A 1 -44.70 36.02 -17.13
CA MET A 1 -45.55 36.80 -16.19
C MET A 1 -45.89 35.85 -15.06
N THR A 2 -45.49 36.03 -13.81
CA THR A 2 -45.38 37.26 -13.01
C THR A 2 -44.20 37.15 -12.04
N LEU A 3 -43.46 38.25 -11.86
CA LEU A 3 -42.34 38.40 -10.92
C LEU A 3 -42.83 38.45 -9.46
N ALA A 4 -41.98 37.99 -8.54
CA ALA A 4 -41.87 38.57 -7.20
C ALA A 4 -40.38 38.66 -6.80
N VAL A 5 -39.98 39.85 -6.38
CA VAL A 5 -38.61 40.29 -6.01
C VAL A 5 -38.57 40.55 -4.51
N GLY A 6 -37.41 40.29 -3.89
CA GLY A 6 -36.98 40.87 -2.60
C GLY A 6 -36.54 39.79 -1.59
N LEU A 7 -35.44 39.88 -0.85
CA LEU A 7 -34.48 40.96 -0.61
C LEU A 7 -33.16 40.33 -0.10
N LEU A 8 -32.02 40.94 -0.44
CA LEU A 8 -30.70 40.60 0.07
C LEU A 8 -30.59 40.87 1.58
N ALA A 9 -30.08 39.90 2.33
CA ALA A 9 -29.48 40.10 3.65
C ALA A 9 -27.98 39.81 3.56
N VAL A 10 -27.18 40.85 3.73
CA VAL A 10 -25.72 40.80 3.86
C VAL A 10 -25.41 40.22 5.24
N GLY A 11 -25.04 38.93 5.28
CA GLY A 11 -24.46 38.28 6.45
C GLY A 11 -22.94 38.36 6.38
N VAL A 12 -22.35 39.10 7.31
CA VAL A 12 -20.92 39.31 7.51
C VAL A 12 -20.15 37.98 7.42
N ALA A 13 -19.10 37.97 6.60
CA ALA A 13 -18.23 36.83 6.40
C ALA A 13 -17.74 36.28 7.74
N THR A 14 -17.95 34.98 7.95
CA THR A 14 -17.23 34.21 8.97
C THR A 14 -15.72 34.35 8.73
N PRO A 15 -14.89 34.37 9.78
CA PRO A 15 -13.46 34.47 9.60
C PRO A 15 -13.00 33.25 8.79
N THR A 16 -12.54 33.50 7.58
CA THR A 16 -11.77 32.57 6.79
C THR A 16 -10.64 32.07 7.69
N LEU A 17 -10.54 30.74 7.88
CA LEU A 17 -9.30 30.14 8.35
C LEU A 17 -8.20 30.74 7.48
N ALA A 18 -7.25 31.46 8.09
CA ALA A 18 -6.22 32.16 7.35
C ALA A 18 -5.55 31.16 6.39
N SER A 19 -5.61 31.42 5.07
CA SER A 19 -4.96 30.55 4.10
C SER A 19 -3.49 30.43 4.50
N ALA A 20 -2.91 29.24 4.43
CA ALA A 20 -1.48 29.08 4.63
C ALA A 20 -0.72 30.11 3.78
N THR A 21 0.15 30.87 4.43
CA THR A 21 0.86 32.00 3.83
C THR A 21 2.12 31.56 3.09
N ASP A 22 2.39 30.25 3.00
CA ASP A 22 3.59 29.67 2.41
C ASP A 22 3.34 28.85 1.13
N ALA A 23 4.40 28.50 0.41
CA ALA A 23 4.40 27.60 -0.72
C ALA A 23 5.77 26.92 -0.86
N ALA A 24 5.79 25.64 -1.23
CA ALA A 24 6.99 24.85 -1.39
C ALA A 24 7.53 24.83 -2.84
N PHE A 25 6.91 25.51 -3.80
CA PHE A 25 7.37 25.50 -5.19
C PHE A 25 8.77 26.10 -5.36
N ASP A 26 9.71 25.29 -5.85
CA ASP A 26 11.00 25.77 -6.33
C ASP A 26 10.87 26.22 -7.79
N GLN A 27 10.94 27.54 -8.00
CA GLN A 27 10.80 28.14 -9.32
C GLN A 27 11.97 27.84 -10.27
N ALA A 28 13.15 27.48 -9.74
CA ALA A 28 14.30 27.10 -10.55
C ALA A 28 14.21 25.62 -10.98
N ALA A 29 13.82 24.74 -10.05
CA ALA A 29 13.71 23.31 -10.34
C ALA A 29 12.41 22.96 -11.09
N GLY A 30 11.32 23.70 -10.87
CA GLY A 30 9.97 23.39 -11.33
C GLY A 30 9.27 22.29 -10.54
N THR A 31 9.80 21.95 -9.37
CA THR A 31 9.34 20.90 -8.45
C THR A 31 9.10 21.48 -7.06
N LEU A 32 8.49 20.71 -6.15
CA LEU A 32 8.42 21.11 -4.74
C LEU A 32 9.80 21.00 -4.06
N ASN A 33 10.09 21.91 -3.14
CA ASN A 33 11.25 21.90 -2.26
C ASN A 33 10.97 20.95 -1.08
N VAL A 34 11.52 19.75 -1.14
CA VAL A 34 11.26 18.67 -0.18
C VAL A 34 12.55 18.22 0.47
N ASP A 35 12.51 18.09 1.79
CA ASP A 35 13.45 17.28 2.55
C ASP A 35 13.09 15.81 2.42
N TYR A 36 13.45 15.17 1.30
CA TYR A 36 12.99 13.81 1.00
C TYR A 36 13.33 12.80 2.10
N GLN A 37 14.50 12.90 2.73
CA GLN A 37 14.88 12.04 3.85
C GLN A 37 13.92 12.20 5.04
N GLY A 38 13.75 13.43 5.53
CA GLY A 38 12.85 13.73 6.64
C GLY A 38 11.40 13.37 6.30
N TYR A 39 10.94 13.76 5.12
CA TYR A 39 9.57 13.55 4.68
C TYR A 39 9.24 12.07 4.53
N LEU A 40 10.03 11.29 3.79
CA LEU A 40 9.76 9.86 3.57
C LEU A 40 9.94 9.02 4.82
N SER A 41 10.77 9.45 5.79
CA SER A 41 10.92 8.73 7.06
C SER A 41 9.61 8.65 7.86
N LYS A 42 8.64 9.56 7.62
CA LYS A 42 7.28 9.48 8.21
C LYS A 42 6.51 8.27 7.66
N HIS A 43 6.89 7.75 6.50
CA HIS A 43 6.24 6.63 5.82
C HIS A 43 6.87 5.27 6.09
N ASP A 44 8.04 5.22 6.73
CA ASP A 44 8.69 3.97 7.14
C ASP A 44 7.74 3.03 7.90
N ILE A 45 7.89 1.73 7.65
CA ILE A 45 7.16 0.68 8.37
C ILE A 45 8.06 0.15 9.49
N VAL A 46 7.56 0.16 10.71
CA VAL A 46 8.32 -0.21 11.90
C VAL A 46 7.63 -1.33 12.68
N TYR A 47 8.41 -2.36 13.02
CA TYR A 47 8.02 -3.44 13.91
C TYR A 47 8.84 -3.29 15.18
N ASN A 48 8.20 -2.95 16.29
CA ASN A 48 8.85 -2.72 17.58
C ASN A 48 8.94 -3.99 18.44
N ARG A 49 8.76 -5.16 17.82
CA ARG A 49 9.04 -6.50 18.37
C ARG A 49 9.31 -7.49 17.23
N PRO A 50 10.00 -8.62 17.48
CA PRO A 50 10.19 -9.66 16.49
C PRO A 50 8.86 -10.18 15.94
N ASN A 51 8.82 -10.43 14.63
CA ASN A 51 7.70 -11.07 13.94
C ASN A 51 8.06 -12.50 13.57
N THR A 52 7.35 -13.49 14.11
CA THR A 52 7.53 -14.92 13.77
C THR A 52 6.64 -15.39 12.62
N ASN A 53 5.61 -14.61 12.25
CA ASN A 53 4.69 -14.99 11.19
C ASN A 53 5.28 -14.62 9.80
N PRO A 54 5.57 -15.60 8.93
CA PRO A 54 6.15 -15.33 7.61
C PRO A 54 5.29 -14.40 6.73
N ASN A 55 3.96 -14.48 6.83
CA ASN A 55 3.04 -13.65 6.05
C ASN A 55 3.08 -12.17 6.46
N TYR A 56 3.57 -11.88 7.66
CA TYR A 56 3.71 -10.53 8.19
C TYR A 56 5.10 -9.95 7.92
N GLY A 57 5.98 -10.66 7.22
CA GLY A 57 7.34 -10.20 6.99
C GLY A 57 7.43 -8.83 6.30
N LEU A 58 8.53 -8.12 6.50
CA LEU A 58 8.81 -6.88 5.77
C LEU A 58 9.54 -7.16 4.46
N THR A 59 9.30 -6.31 3.46
CA THR A 59 9.80 -6.49 2.09
C THR A 59 11.10 -5.73 1.84
N VAL A 60 12.06 -6.38 1.18
CA VAL A 60 13.32 -5.75 0.74
C VAL A 60 13.73 -6.25 -0.63
N GLY A 61 14.06 -5.34 -1.56
CA GLY A 61 14.41 -5.72 -2.94
C GLY A 61 15.12 -4.62 -3.71
N ASN A 62 15.75 -5.00 -4.82
CA ASN A 62 16.72 -4.17 -5.55
C ASN A 62 16.31 -3.82 -6.99
N GLY A 63 15.04 -4.04 -7.33
CA GLY A 63 14.49 -3.92 -8.67
C GLY A 63 14.39 -5.24 -9.43
N ARG A 64 15.01 -6.33 -8.96
CA ARG A 64 14.99 -7.63 -9.65
C ARG A 64 14.84 -8.83 -8.72
N THR A 65 15.63 -8.84 -7.65
CA THR A 65 15.58 -9.82 -6.57
C THR A 65 14.96 -9.15 -5.36
N GLY A 66 14.10 -9.87 -4.65
CA GLY A 66 13.49 -9.41 -3.42
C GLY A 66 13.34 -10.53 -2.41
N ALA A 67 13.05 -10.14 -1.16
CA ALA A 67 12.75 -11.07 -0.11
C ALA A 67 11.65 -10.57 0.83
N MET A 68 10.91 -11.54 1.37
CA MET A 68 10.06 -11.37 2.53
C MET A 68 10.84 -11.77 3.78
N VAL A 69 10.92 -10.91 4.79
CA VAL A 69 11.83 -11.08 5.95
C VAL A 69 11.06 -11.10 7.27
N TRP A 70 11.32 -12.11 8.10
CA TRP A 70 10.75 -12.27 9.44
C TRP A 70 11.81 -12.82 10.41
N ASN A 71 11.41 -13.08 11.65
CA ASN A 71 12.26 -13.57 12.72
C ASN A 71 11.76 -14.91 13.25
N GLN A 72 12.39 -16.01 12.84
CA GLN A 72 12.06 -17.36 13.32
C GLN A 72 13.35 -18.12 13.63
N ASN A 73 13.82 -18.03 14.88
CA ASN A 73 15.12 -18.52 15.35
C ASN A 73 16.31 -17.76 14.74
N GLY A 74 16.22 -16.43 14.70
CA GLY A 74 17.17 -15.56 14.01
C GLY A 74 16.51 -14.67 12.96
N LEU A 75 17.25 -14.37 11.89
CA LEU A 75 16.71 -13.67 10.72
C LEU A 75 16.41 -14.69 9.63
N THR A 76 15.15 -14.74 9.22
CA THR A 76 14.67 -15.65 8.18
C THR A 76 14.10 -14.86 7.03
N MET A 77 14.43 -15.24 5.80
CA MET A 77 13.82 -14.62 4.63
C MET A 77 13.62 -15.58 3.47
N GLN A 78 12.52 -15.44 2.75
CA GLN A 78 12.28 -16.14 1.49
C GLN A 78 12.70 -15.23 0.33
N VAL A 79 13.68 -15.67 -0.45
CA VAL A 79 14.23 -14.93 -1.59
C VAL A 79 13.50 -15.33 -2.88
N SER A 80 13.15 -14.37 -3.70
CA SER A 80 12.53 -14.56 -5.03
C SER A 80 13.15 -13.59 -6.04
N GLY A 81 12.87 -13.81 -7.33
CA GLY A 81 13.27 -12.92 -8.40
C GLY A 81 12.32 -13.03 -9.58
N VAL A 82 12.25 -11.97 -10.37
CA VAL A 82 11.30 -11.85 -11.50
C VAL A 82 11.59 -12.80 -12.66
N ASP A 83 12.84 -13.25 -12.83
CA ASP A 83 13.28 -14.03 -13.99
C ASP A 83 13.73 -15.46 -13.62
N LEU A 84 13.43 -15.95 -12.41
CA LEU A 84 13.94 -17.25 -11.91
C LEU A 84 13.24 -18.45 -12.57
N SER A 85 11.96 -18.30 -12.88
CA SER A 85 11.13 -19.31 -13.53
C SER A 85 10.21 -18.65 -14.54
N GLN A 86 9.57 -19.46 -15.37
CA GLN A 86 8.47 -19.06 -16.22
C GLN A 86 7.41 -18.35 -15.35
N GLN A 87 6.93 -17.22 -15.84
CA GLN A 87 5.95 -16.32 -15.21
C GLN A 87 6.26 -15.96 -13.75
N SER A 88 7.52 -16.01 -13.33
CA SER A 88 7.94 -15.76 -11.94
C SER A 88 7.24 -16.68 -10.91
N ALA A 89 6.73 -17.84 -11.33
CA ALA A 89 5.92 -18.73 -10.50
C ALA A 89 6.63 -19.24 -9.23
N PHE A 90 7.95 -19.43 -9.27
CA PHE A 90 8.69 -20.11 -8.21
C PHE A 90 9.70 -19.22 -7.49
N ALA A 91 9.80 -19.40 -6.17
CA ALA A 91 10.76 -18.69 -5.32
C ALA A 91 12.14 -19.37 -5.35
N ALA A 92 13.19 -18.62 -4.99
CA ALA A 92 14.56 -19.13 -5.00
C ALA A 92 14.81 -20.11 -3.85
N GLY A 93 14.36 -19.76 -2.65
CA GLY A 93 14.54 -20.55 -1.44
C GLY A 93 14.51 -19.72 -0.16
N LEU A 94 14.82 -20.36 0.95
CA LEU A 94 14.92 -19.75 2.27
C LEU A 94 16.37 -19.47 2.64
N VAL A 95 16.58 -18.33 3.29
CA VAL A 95 17.80 -17.94 3.97
C VAL A 95 17.50 -17.84 5.45
N ASN A 96 18.30 -18.52 6.29
CA ASN A 96 18.16 -18.46 7.74
C ASN A 96 19.52 -18.17 8.38
N LEU A 97 19.66 -16.99 8.98
CA LEU A 97 20.84 -16.54 9.70
C LEU A 97 20.60 -16.62 11.21
N TYR A 98 21.48 -17.33 11.92
CA TYR A 98 21.34 -17.54 13.36
C TYR A 98 22.71 -17.60 14.06
N SER A 99 22.71 -17.42 15.38
CA SER A 99 23.91 -17.44 16.22
C SER A 99 23.64 -18.15 17.55
N ASN A 100 24.70 -18.49 18.28
CA ASN A 100 24.60 -18.97 19.66
C ASN A 100 25.43 -18.09 20.60
N PRO A 101 24.84 -17.47 21.65
CA PRO A 101 23.38 -17.36 21.89
C PRO A 101 22.62 -16.72 20.72
N GLY A 102 21.32 -17.01 20.60
CA GLY A 102 20.44 -16.50 19.52
C GLY A 102 20.55 -14.99 19.29
N MET A 103 20.38 -14.54 18.04
CA MET A 103 20.48 -13.10 17.77
C MET A 103 19.26 -12.29 18.25
N ASP A 104 18.16 -12.99 18.44
CA ASP A 104 16.86 -12.54 18.88
C ASP A 104 16.60 -12.82 20.37
N THR A 105 17.64 -13.18 21.15
CA THR A 105 17.53 -13.44 22.59
C THR A 105 18.18 -12.34 23.42
N GLY A 106 17.56 -12.03 24.57
CA GLY A 106 18.11 -11.11 25.57
C GLY A 106 18.20 -9.64 25.14
N TYR A 107 17.41 -9.23 24.14
CA TYR A 107 17.37 -7.84 23.66
C TYR A 107 16.55 -6.92 24.57
N THR A 108 16.84 -5.63 24.52
CA THR A 108 16.23 -4.58 25.36
C THR A 108 15.42 -3.56 24.57
N ASN A 109 15.75 -3.32 23.30
CA ASN A 109 15.09 -2.32 22.48
C ASN A 109 15.04 -2.74 21.00
N TYR A 110 14.10 -3.63 20.67
CA TYR A 110 13.94 -4.14 19.32
C TYR A 110 13.19 -3.13 18.43
N GLN A 111 13.75 -2.86 17.25
CA GLN A 111 13.02 -2.26 16.14
C GLN A 111 13.54 -2.82 14.81
N GLN A 112 12.64 -3.40 14.02
CA GLN A 112 12.87 -3.64 12.61
C GLN A 112 12.19 -2.53 11.79
N ARG A 113 12.93 -1.90 10.89
CA ARG A 113 12.51 -0.74 10.10
C ARG A 113 12.76 -0.99 8.63
N LEU A 114 11.69 -0.94 7.85
CA LEU A 114 11.78 -0.71 6.42
C LEU A 114 11.90 0.79 6.17
N SER A 115 13.10 1.27 5.82
CA SER A 115 13.31 2.65 5.40
C SER A 115 12.94 2.79 3.94
N LEU A 116 11.90 3.57 3.63
CA LEU A 116 11.47 3.73 2.24
C LEU A 116 12.45 4.60 1.45
N TYR A 117 13.02 5.64 2.08
CA TYR A 117 13.96 6.53 1.41
C TYR A 117 15.27 5.84 1.02
N ASP A 118 15.82 5.02 1.91
CA ASP A 118 17.07 4.29 1.68
C ASP A 118 16.83 2.91 1.03
N GLY A 119 15.59 2.42 1.07
CA GLY A 119 15.17 1.09 0.63
C GLY A 119 15.78 -0.07 1.42
N THR A 120 16.35 0.20 2.58
CA THR A 120 17.00 -0.81 3.44
C THR A 120 16.03 -1.34 4.47
N LEU A 121 16.17 -2.62 4.83
CA LEU A 121 15.52 -3.20 6.00
C LEU A 121 16.54 -3.36 7.13
N THR A 122 16.37 -2.64 8.23
CA THR A 122 17.31 -2.69 9.36
C THR A 122 16.62 -3.20 10.61
N THR A 123 17.17 -4.26 11.21
CA THR A 123 16.76 -4.78 12.52
C THR A 123 17.78 -4.37 13.56
N LYS A 124 17.40 -3.49 14.48
CA LYS A 124 18.16 -3.16 15.68
C LYS A 124 17.58 -3.94 16.85
N TYR A 125 18.39 -4.75 17.51
CA TYR A 125 17.97 -5.47 18.71
C TYR A 125 18.24 -4.62 19.97
N ASP A 126 19.39 -3.93 19.97
CA ASP A 126 19.95 -3.19 21.10
C ASP A 126 21.00 -2.17 20.60
N SER A 127 21.80 -1.59 21.51
CA SER A 127 22.97 -0.78 21.15
C SER A 127 24.14 -1.57 20.55
N ASN A 128 24.24 -2.87 20.83
CA ASN A 128 25.38 -3.70 20.46
C ASN A 128 25.14 -4.61 19.24
N ARG A 129 23.94 -4.55 18.63
CA ARG A 129 23.57 -5.46 17.53
C ARG A 129 22.58 -4.88 16.54
N THR A 130 22.98 -4.85 15.29
CA THR A 130 22.19 -4.36 14.15
C THR A 130 22.41 -5.28 12.95
N VAL A 131 21.33 -5.55 12.22
CA VAL A 131 21.36 -6.26 10.95
C VAL A 131 20.71 -5.40 9.89
N THR A 132 21.42 -5.12 8.81
CA THR A 132 20.91 -4.33 7.68
C THR A 132 20.89 -5.17 6.41
N ILE A 133 19.71 -5.29 5.81
CA ILE A 133 19.52 -5.94 4.52
C ILE A 133 19.42 -4.87 3.43
N LEU A 134 20.16 -5.09 2.34
CA LEU A 134 20.24 -4.20 1.19
C LEU A 134 20.34 -4.99 -0.12
N GLY A 135 20.19 -4.28 -1.24
CA GLY A 135 20.44 -4.80 -2.57
C GLY A 135 21.71 -4.25 -3.19
N SER A 136 22.24 -4.91 -4.21
CA SER A 136 23.05 -4.25 -5.24
C SER A 136 22.11 -3.84 -6.38
N PRO A 137 22.00 -2.55 -6.74
CA PRO A 137 21.16 -2.12 -7.86
C PRO A 137 21.49 -2.86 -9.16
N ASN A 138 20.47 -3.10 -10.00
CA ASN A 138 20.59 -3.70 -11.33
C ASN A 138 21.30 -5.07 -11.36
N SER A 139 21.31 -5.81 -10.25
CA SER A 139 21.90 -7.15 -10.16
C SER A 139 20.95 -8.14 -9.50
N GLU A 140 21.35 -9.40 -9.40
CA GLU A 140 20.59 -10.46 -8.71
C GLU A 140 21.03 -10.64 -7.25
N VAL A 141 21.88 -9.72 -6.75
CA VAL A 141 22.58 -9.81 -5.46
C VAL A 141 21.91 -8.97 -4.38
N MET A 142 21.70 -9.57 -3.22
CA MET A 142 21.34 -8.92 -1.96
C MET A 142 22.43 -9.13 -0.91
N GLY A 143 22.48 -8.29 0.12
CA GLY A 143 23.43 -8.37 1.23
C GLY A 143 22.73 -8.32 2.59
N ILE A 144 23.27 -9.08 3.55
CA ILE A 144 22.94 -9.01 4.97
C ILE A 144 24.20 -8.54 5.69
N HIS A 145 24.23 -7.27 6.10
CA HIS A 145 25.30 -6.72 6.93
C HIS A 145 24.95 -6.92 8.40
N VAL A 146 25.90 -7.43 9.19
CA VAL A 146 25.73 -7.72 10.61
C VAL A 146 26.79 -6.99 11.39
N ASP A 147 26.36 -6.11 12.29
CA ASP A 147 27.17 -5.60 13.39
C ASP A 147 26.70 -6.26 14.68
N ASP A 148 27.56 -7.06 15.32
CA ASP A 148 27.24 -7.77 16.58
C ASP A 148 28.44 -7.77 17.53
N THR A 149 28.39 -6.91 18.53
CA THR A 149 29.47 -6.71 19.52
C THR A 149 29.20 -7.42 20.85
N ARG A 150 28.22 -8.33 20.91
CA ARG A 150 27.99 -9.13 22.11
C ARG A 150 29.20 -10.01 22.45
N GLY A 151 29.53 -10.07 23.73
CA GLY A 151 30.43 -11.10 24.25
C GLY A 151 29.80 -12.50 24.24
N GLY A 152 30.61 -13.54 24.07
CA GLY A 152 30.18 -14.93 24.23
C GLY A 152 29.45 -15.54 23.03
N VAL A 153 29.42 -14.89 21.87
CA VAL A 153 28.89 -15.50 20.63
C VAL A 153 29.85 -16.60 20.18
N SER A 154 29.47 -17.86 20.41
CA SER A 154 30.30 -19.04 20.14
C SER A 154 30.23 -19.50 18.69
N SER A 155 29.12 -19.21 18.00
CA SER A 155 28.92 -19.62 16.61
C SER A 155 27.93 -18.70 15.88
N VAL A 156 28.14 -18.57 14.58
CA VAL A 156 27.23 -17.94 13.61
C VAL A 156 27.12 -18.89 12.42
N ALA A 157 25.91 -19.10 11.92
CA ALA A 157 25.71 -19.87 10.71
C ALA A 157 24.59 -19.29 9.84
N MET A 158 24.72 -19.49 8.53
CA MET A 158 23.65 -19.22 7.58
C MET A 158 23.31 -20.46 6.78
N ASP A 159 22.04 -20.85 6.79
CA ASP A 159 21.48 -21.89 5.93
C ASP A 159 20.87 -21.27 4.69
N LEU A 160 21.18 -21.83 3.52
CA LEU A 160 20.37 -21.72 2.31
C LEU A 160 19.62 -23.03 2.15
N SER A 161 18.30 -22.98 1.96
CA SER A 161 17.50 -24.20 1.88
C SER A 161 16.29 -24.10 0.95
N MET A 162 15.79 -25.26 0.54
CA MET A 162 14.53 -25.42 -0.17
C MET A 162 13.56 -26.31 0.60
N TRP A 163 12.27 -25.98 0.51
CA TRP A 163 11.18 -26.88 0.91
C TRP A 163 11.18 -28.16 0.07
N ASP A 164 10.32 -29.10 0.44
CA ASP A 164 10.23 -30.40 -0.22
C ASP A 164 9.81 -30.24 -1.69
N PRO A 165 10.63 -30.64 -2.68
CA PRO A 165 10.27 -30.55 -4.09
C PRO A 165 9.06 -31.42 -4.46
N ALA A 166 8.66 -32.39 -3.63
CA ALA A 166 7.46 -33.17 -3.85
C ALA A 166 6.18 -32.31 -3.85
N THR A 167 6.16 -31.19 -3.11
CA THR A 167 5.02 -30.27 -3.03
C THR A 167 4.89 -29.34 -4.23
N VAL A 168 5.91 -29.29 -5.09
CA VAL A 168 5.91 -28.42 -6.27
C VAL A 168 4.88 -28.91 -7.28
N THR A 169 3.96 -28.03 -7.63
CA THR A 169 2.97 -28.21 -8.70
C THR A 169 3.39 -27.44 -9.94
N ASN A 170 2.83 -27.79 -11.10
CA ASN A 170 3.13 -27.08 -12.35
C ASN A 170 2.34 -25.76 -12.48
N SER A 171 2.45 -24.89 -11.49
CA SER A 171 1.75 -23.59 -11.46
C SER A 171 2.31 -22.58 -12.47
N GLY A 172 3.58 -22.73 -12.88
CA GLY A 172 4.27 -21.89 -13.86
C GLY A 172 4.44 -22.51 -15.23
N ASP A 173 3.68 -23.56 -15.58
CA ASP A 173 3.69 -24.16 -16.92
C ASP A 173 5.12 -24.52 -17.43
N VAL A 174 5.90 -25.15 -16.55
CA VAL A 174 7.23 -25.66 -16.88
C VAL A 174 7.11 -26.88 -17.81
N PRO A 175 8.01 -27.03 -18.80
CA PRO A 175 7.93 -28.12 -19.77
C PRO A 175 8.02 -29.52 -19.15
N ASP A 176 8.89 -29.69 -18.16
CA ASP A 176 9.09 -30.96 -17.46
C ASP A 176 9.24 -30.71 -15.95
N LEU A 177 8.15 -30.97 -15.22
CA LEU A 177 8.11 -30.78 -13.78
C LEU A 177 9.04 -31.74 -13.03
N ASN A 178 9.30 -32.93 -13.55
CA ASN A 178 10.16 -33.92 -12.87
C ASN A 178 11.61 -33.46 -12.86
N THR A 179 12.10 -32.96 -13.99
CA THR A 179 13.44 -32.35 -14.04
C THR A 179 13.48 -31.07 -13.21
N TRP A 180 12.42 -30.27 -13.22
CA TRP A 180 12.32 -29.06 -12.41
C TRP A 180 12.37 -29.33 -10.90
N LYS A 181 11.89 -30.49 -10.43
CA LYS A 181 11.98 -30.92 -9.03
C LYS A 181 13.40 -31.31 -8.60
N THR A 182 14.34 -31.45 -9.55
CA THR A 182 15.72 -31.82 -9.23
C THR A 182 16.47 -30.61 -8.67
N ILE A 183 17.05 -30.81 -7.48
CA ILE A 183 17.89 -29.82 -6.79
C ILE A 183 19.34 -30.31 -6.84
N SER A 184 20.27 -29.42 -7.18
CA SER A 184 21.71 -29.67 -7.04
C SER A 184 22.30 -28.71 -6.01
N THR A 185 23.34 -29.17 -5.30
CA THR A 185 24.02 -28.38 -4.26
C THR A 185 25.52 -28.35 -4.52
N TYR A 186 26.18 -27.31 -4.04
CA TYR A 186 27.64 -27.24 -3.99
C TYR A 186 28.11 -26.47 -2.75
N ALA A 187 29.32 -26.80 -2.31
CA ALA A 187 30.05 -26.08 -1.28
C ALA A 187 31.54 -26.10 -1.66
N ASP A 188 32.13 -24.92 -1.81
CA ASP A 188 33.55 -24.73 -2.10
C ASP A 188 34.14 -23.65 -1.18
N SER A 189 35.46 -23.46 -1.21
CA SER A 189 36.13 -22.51 -0.30
C SER A 189 35.69 -21.05 -0.46
N ALA A 190 34.99 -20.70 -1.54
CA ALA A 190 34.56 -19.33 -1.81
C ALA A 190 33.06 -19.11 -1.56
N SER A 191 32.23 -20.15 -1.68
CA SER A 191 30.77 -20.03 -1.66
C SER A 191 30.05 -21.37 -1.48
N ALA A 192 28.80 -21.30 -1.06
CA ALA A 192 27.88 -22.44 -1.08
C ALA A 192 26.59 -22.06 -1.80
N GLY A 193 25.98 -23.00 -2.50
CA GLY A 193 24.71 -22.75 -3.17
C GLY A 193 23.92 -23.99 -3.52
N LEU A 194 22.68 -23.75 -3.91
CA LEU A 194 21.74 -24.74 -4.39
C LEU A 194 21.04 -24.24 -5.65
N SER A 195 20.67 -25.13 -6.55
CA SER A 195 20.13 -24.79 -7.86
C SER A 195 18.91 -25.62 -8.21
N ARG A 196 17.99 -25.03 -8.98
CA ARG A 196 16.80 -25.68 -9.52
C ARG A 196 16.58 -25.26 -10.98
N GLY A 197 15.98 -26.14 -11.79
CA GLY A 197 15.65 -25.85 -13.19
C GLY A 197 16.85 -25.85 -14.14
N GLN A 198 17.96 -26.51 -13.78
CA GLN A 198 19.21 -26.45 -14.55
C GLN A 198 19.10 -27.04 -15.97
N THR A 199 18.12 -27.90 -16.21
CA THR A 199 17.88 -28.57 -17.50
C THR A 199 16.61 -28.08 -18.19
N ASP A 200 16.00 -27.00 -17.72
CA ASP A 200 14.79 -26.46 -18.32
C ASP A 200 15.05 -26.07 -19.79
N ALA A 201 14.20 -26.60 -20.68
CA ALA A 201 14.34 -26.45 -22.13
C ALA A 201 14.15 -25.00 -22.60
N ASN A 202 13.36 -24.21 -21.86
CA ASN A 202 13.13 -22.80 -22.13
C ASN A 202 14.26 -21.91 -21.59
N GLY A 203 15.22 -22.48 -20.86
CA GLY A 203 16.39 -21.77 -20.33
C GLY A 203 16.14 -21.04 -19.01
N PHE A 204 15.01 -21.28 -18.35
CA PHE A 204 14.74 -20.79 -17.00
C PHE A 204 15.43 -21.67 -15.95
N GLY A 205 15.41 -21.25 -14.68
CA GLY A 205 16.12 -21.90 -13.59
C GLY A 205 17.10 -20.93 -12.95
N TYR A 206 17.65 -21.33 -11.81
CA TYR A 206 18.45 -20.43 -11.00
C TYR A 206 19.40 -21.17 -10.05
N THR A 207 20.32 -20.39 -9.47
CA THR A 207 21.18 -20.79 -8.35
C THR A 207 21.02 -19.77 -7.22
N LEU A 208 20.56 -20.22 -6.05
CA LEU A 208 20.62 -19.47 -4.80
C LEU A 208 21.96 -19.79 -4.13
N ALA A 209 22.83 -18.79 -3.99
CA ALA A 209 24.17 -18.98 -3.44
C ALA A 209 24.58 -17.83 -2.53
N ALA A 210 25.57 -18.07 -1.67
CA ALA A 210 26.10 -17.06 -0.78
C ALA A 210 27.60 -17.18 -0.51
N THR A 211 28.17 -16.05 -0.07
CA THR A 211 29.56 -15.89 0.37
C THR A 211 29.63 -14.88 1.52
N VAL A 212 30.75 -14.80 2.22
CA VAL A 212 30.96 -13.85 3.33
C VAL A 212 32.14 -12.91 3.03
N GLU A 213 31.95 -11.64 3.39
CA GLU A 213 32.93 -10.56 3.41
C GLU A 213 33.16 -10.10 4.86
N GLY A 214 34.42 -9.84 5.23
CA GLY A 214 34.76 -9.31 6.57
C GLY A 214 34.94 -10.36 7.68
N ALA A 215 34.59 -11.63 7.44
CA ALA A 215 34.81 -12.74 8.38
C ALA A 215 35.34 -14.00 7.68
N GLY A 216 36.07 -14.83 8.43
CA GLY A 216 36.37 -16.20 8.02
C GLY A 216 35.11 -17.07 8.01
N PHE A 217 35.03 -18.04 7.12
CA PHE A 217 33.91 -18.98 7.07
C PHE A 217 34.31 -20.31 6.43
N THR A 218 33.54 -21.35 6.70
CA THR A 218 33.58 -22.62 5.98
C THR A 218 32.21 -22.93 5.39
N THR A 219 32.18 -23.75 4.35
CA THR A 219 30.95 -24.14 3.66
C THR A 219 30.75 -25.63 3.73
N GLN A 220 29.50 -26.09 3.78
CA GLN A 220 29.18 -27.51 3.70
C GLN A 220 27.85 -27.73 2.98
N VAL A 221 27.74 -28.84 2.26
CA VAL A 221 26.46 -29.42 1.87
C VAL A 221 25.92 -30.17 3.08
N VAL A 222 24.79 -29.73 3.62
CA VAL A 222 24.15 -30.37 4.78
C VAL A 222 23.35 -31.58 4.33
N ASP A 223 22.57 -31.40 3.26
CA ASP A 223 21.80 -32.45 2.59
C ASP A 223 21.47 -32.00 1.14
N GLY A 224 20.66 -32.79 0.42
CA GLY A 224 20.28 -32.50 -0.97
C GLY A 224 19.43 -31.23 -1.18
N ARG A 225 18.96 -30.59 -0.11
CA ARG A 225 18.10 -29.38 -0.13
C ARG A 225 18.65 -28.25 0.73
N LYS A 226 19.82 -28.41 1.34
CA LYS A 226 20.38 -27.43 2.27
C LYS A 226 21.91 -27.36 2.16
N VAL A 227 22.42 -26.13 2.10
CA VAL A 227 23.84 -25.82 2.28
C VAL A 227 24.01 -24.83 3.43
N ARG A 228 25.18 -24.86 4.08
CA ARG A 228 25.48 -24.01 5.25
C ARG A 228 26.81 -23.30 5.09
N LEU A 229 26.84 -22.04 5.51
CA LEU A 229 28.04 -21.28 5.79
C LEU A 229 28.21 -21.19 7.31
N ASN A 230 29.30 -21.74 7.85
CA ASN A 230 29.67 -21.57 9.26
C ASN A 230 30.63 -20.37 9.33
N ILE A 231 30.21 -19.31 9.99
CA ILE A 231 30.90 -18.01 10.00
C ILE A 231 31.64 -17.86 11.31
N THR A 232 32.93 -17.53 11.24
CA THR A 232 33.72 -17.18 12.42
C THR A 232 33.15 -15.89 13.02
N PRO A 233 32.67 -15.90 14.28
CA PRO A 233 32.10 -14.70 14.89
C PRO A 233 33.11 -13.55 14.89
N THR A 234 32.69 -12.41 14.34
CA THR A 234 33.42 -11.13 14.35
C THR A 234 32.42 -10.01 14.61
N SER A 235 32.90 -8.82 14.97
CA SER A 235 32.02 -7.71 15.33
C SER A 235 31.27 -7.08 14.16
N SER A 236 31.76 -7.25 12.92
CA SER A 236 31.15 -6.69 11.72
C SER A 236 31.52 -7.53 10.49
N TYR A 237 30.52 -7.96 9.73
CA TYR A 237 30.70 -8.74 8.49
C TYR A 237 29.46 -8.62 7.59
N THR A 238 29.62 -8.98 6.31
CA THR A 238 28.52 -8.98 5.33
C THR A 238 28.39 -10.34 4.68
N ILE A 239 27.17 -10.84 4.59
CA ILE A 239 26.84 -12.05 3.84
C ILE A 239 26.16 -11.61 2.54
N TRP A 240 26.79 -11.93 1.41
CA TRP A 240 26.23 -11.67 0.09
C TRP A 240 25.49 -12.89 -0.42
N ILE A 241 24.31 -12.68 -0.97
CA ILE A 241 23.42 -13.72 -1.49
C ILE A 241 23.02 -13.35 -2.91
N THR A 242 22.98 -14.31 -3.81
CA THR A 242 22.45 -14.12 -5.16
C THR A 242 21.40 -15.18 -5.49
N ALA A 243 20.33 -14.77 -6.16
CA ALA A 243 19.41 -15.66 -6.85
C ALA A 243 19.67 -15.56 -8.35
N SER A 244 20.79 -16.11 -8.81
CA SER A 244 21.24 -15.93 -10.18
C SER A 244 20.38 -16.73 -11.15
N SER A 245 19.74 -16.07 -12.10
CA SER A 245 18.89 -16.75 -13.10
C SER A 245 19.68 -17.23 -14.30
N ARG A 246 19.26 -18.37 -14.87
CA ARG A 246 19.85 -18.93 -16.09
C ARG A 246 19.64 -18.07 -17.31
N ILE A 247 18.51 -17.37 -17.41
CA ILE A 247 18.20 -16.54 -18.58
C ILE A 247 19.06 -15.28 -18.64
N ASN A 248 19.58 -14.82 -17.49
CA ASN A 248 20.51 -13.70 -17.40
C ASN A 248 21.98 -14.18 -17.38
N ALA A 249 22.23 -15.46 -17.14
CA ALA A 249 23.56 -16.02 -17.05
C ALA A 249 24.19 -16.26 -18.44
N PRO A 250 25.47 -15.90 -18.63
CA PRO A 250 26.25 -16.33 -19.78
C PRO A 250 26.17 -17.87 -19.94
N ASN A 251 25.93 -18.33 -21.16
CA ASN A 251 25.78 -19.75 -21.50
C ASN A 251 24.68 -20.49 -20.70
N ARG A 252 23.75 -19.77 -20.04
CA ARG A 252 22.73 -20.32 -19.13
C ARG A 252 23.31 -21.10 -17.94
N ASP A 253 24.53 -20.79 -17.54
CA ASP A 253 25.19 -21.38 -16.38
C ASP A 253 25.01 -20.47 -15.16
N SER A 254 23.91 -20.68 -14.41
CA SER A 254 23.62 -19.87 -13.22
C SER A 254 24.57 -20.15 -12.06
N VAL A 255 25.24 -21.30 -12.04
CA VAL A 255 26.18 -21.65 -10.96
C VAL A 255 27.45 -20.83 -11.10
N THR A 256 28.03 -20.80 -12.30
CA THR A 256 29.20 -19.96 -12.60
C THR A 256 28.85 -18.48 -12.47
N GLN A 257 27.67 -18.07 -12.96
CA GLN A 257 27.21 -16.69 -12.82
C GLN A 257 27.05 -16.28 -11.35
N ALA A 258 26.50 -17.15 -10.49
CA ALA A 258 26.40 -16.89 -9.06
C ALA A 258 27.78 -16.65 -8.43
N ARG A 259 28.78 -17.49 -8.73
CA ARG A 259 30.16 -17.28 -8.25
C ARG A 259 30.74 -15.95 -8.73
N ASN A 260 30.52 -15.59 -9.99
CA ASN A 260 31.01 -14.34 -10.56
C ASN A 260 30.36 -13.11 -9.90
N GLN A 261 29.05 -13.13 -9.70
CA GLN A 261 28.32 -12.05 -9.03
C GLN A 261 28.76 -11.88 -7.58
N LEU A 262 28.92 -12.97 -6.84
CA LEU A 262 29.36 -12.97 -5.45
C LEU A 262 30.83 -12.48 -5.32
N SER A 263 31.71 -12.88 -6.25
CA SER A 263 33.09 -12.38 -6.30
C SER A 263 33.15 -10.88 -6.63
N SER A 264 32.33 -10.44 -7.59
CA SER A 264 32.26 -9.03 -8.02
C SER A 264 31.76 -8.11 -6.90
N VAL A 265 30.68 -8.48 -6.20
CA VAL A 265 30.15 -7.66 -5.10
C VAL A 265 31.12 -7.61 -3.92
N LYS A 266 31.81 -8.72 -3.59
CA LYS A 266 32.87 -8.73 -2.56
C LYS A 266 34.04 -7.82 -2.92
N SER A 267 34.39 -7.75 -4.20
CA SER A 267 35.45 -6.85 -4.69
C SER A 267 35.02 -5.39 -4.61
N THR A 268 33.73 -5.11 -4.79
CA THR A 268 33.13 -3.77 -4.63
C THR A 268 33.05 -3.37 -3.15
N GLY A 269 32.77 -4.33 -2.28
CA GLY A 269 32.68 -4.19 -0.83
C GLY A 269 31.35 -3.61 -0.34
N TYR A 270 31.05 -3.85 0.94
CA TYR A 270 29.82 -3.39 1.59
C TYR A 270 29.61 -1.87 1.50
N ALA A 271 30.60 -1.07 1.89
CA ALA A 271 30.43 0.40 1.99
C ALA A 271 30.03 1.05 0.65
N THR A 272 30.69 0.64 -0.44
CA THR A 272 30.41 1.13 -1.80
C THR A 272 29.04 0.64 -2.27
N THR A 273 28.72 -0.63 -2.07
CA THR A 273 27.44 -1.22 -2.48
C THR A 273 26.27 -0.57 -1.74
N TYR A 274 26.41 -0.37 -0.42
CA TYR A 274 25.42 0.32 0.42
C TYR A 274 25.18 1.77 -0.04
N THR A 275 26.25 2.49 -0.37
CA THR A 275 26.14 3.85 -0.91
C THR A 275 25.42 3.88 -2.26
N ASN A 276 25.81 2.99 -3.19
CA ASN A 276 25.18 2.88 -4.51
C ASN A 276 23.69 2.52 -4.40
N TYR A 277 23.34 1.62 -3.49
CA TYR A 277 21.96 1.20 -3.24
C TYR A 277 21.08 2.34 -2.76
N ARG A 278 21.54 3.11 -1.75
CA ARG A 278 20.80 4.27 -1.26
C ARG A 278 20.68 5.36 -2.32
N ASN A 279 21.76 5.66 -3.04
CA ASN A 279 21.74 6.65 -4.12
C ASN A 279 20.72 6.29 -5.22
N TRP A 280 20.55 5.00 -5.52
CA TRP A 280 19.53 4.54 -6.46
C TRP A 280 18.12 4.85 -5.96
N TRP A 281 17.80 4.56 -4.70
CA TRP A 281 16.51 4.91 -4.10
C TRP A 281 16.30 6.42 -3.96
N HIS A 282 17.34 7.19 -3.60
CA HIS A 282 17.25 8.65 -3.53
C HIS A 282 16.94 9.26 -4.90
N ALA A 283 17.59 8.76 -5.96
CA ALA A 283 17.32 9.17 -7.33
C ALA A 283 15.92 8.76 -7.79
N PHE A 284 15.43 7.59 -7.35
CA PHE A 284 14.06 7.14 -7.59
C PHE A 284 13.06 8.15 -6.99
N TRP A 285 13.15 8.44 -5.69
CA TRP A 285 12.21 9.34 -5.02
C TRP A 285 12.26 10.78 -5.50
N ASN A 286 13.40 11.25 -6.02
CA ASN A 286 13.51 12.60 -6.58
C ASN A 286 12.70 12.81 -7.87
N LYS A 287 12.15 11.76 -8.50
CA LYS A 287 11.38 11.90 -9.75
C LYS A 287 9.96 12.46 -9.51
N SER A 288 9.34 12.20 -8.37
CA SER A 288 7.98 12.64 -8.06
C SER A 288 7.74 12.83 -6.57
N PHE A 289 6.62 13.44 -6.21
CA PHE A 289 6.25 13.69 -4.82
C PHE A 289 4.75 13.77 -4.64
N VAL A 290 4.24 13.28 -3.50
CA VAL A 290 2.82 13.33 -3.13
C VAL A 290 2.69 13.57 -1.62
N GLN A 291 1.87 14.54 -1.25
CA GLN A 291 1.28 14.71 0.06
C GLN A 291 -0.24 14.55 -0.06
N TYR A 292 -0.83 13.73 0.80
CA TYR A 292 -2.27 13.48 0.82
C TYR A 292 -2.71 13.28 2.27
N SER A 293 -3.22 14.33 2.91
CA SER A 293 -3.48 14.32 4.36
C SER A 293 -4.76 15.07 4.70
N ASN A 294 -5.35 14.76 5.87
CA ASN A 294 -6.55 15.43 6.35
C ASN A 294 -6.66 15.36 7.88
N GLY A 295 -7.61 16.09 8.47
CA GLY A 295 -7.78 16.19 9.91
C GLY A 295 -8.12 14.86 10.61
N SER A 296 -8.76 13.91 9.92
CA SER A 296 -9.04 12.57 10.47
C SER A 296 -7.86 11.61 10.38
N ARG A 297 -6.80 11.97 9.64
CA ARG A 297 -5.60 11.17 9.35
C ARG A 297 -5.83 9.88 8.55
N ASP A 298 -7.04 9.64 8.08
CA ASP A 298 -7.33 8.55 7.15
C ASP A 298 -6.63 8.80 5.80
N ALA A 299 -6.58 10.06 5.34
CA ALA A 299 -5.83 10.44 4.15
C ALA A 299 -4.33 10.21 4.34
N ASP A 300 -3.76 10.53 5.52
CA ASP A 300 -2.36 10.25 5.84
C ASP A 300 -2.06 8.75 5.69
N TYR A 301 -2.98 7.88 6.11
CA TYR A 301 -2.84 6.44 5.93
C TYR A 301 -2.81 6.05 4.45
N MET A 302 -3.64 6.66 3.62
CA MET A 302 -3.61 6.47 2.16
C MET A 302 -2.28 6.92 1.55
N GLU A 303 -1.69 8.02 2.02
CA GLU A 303 -0.33 8.46 1.64
C GLU A 303 0.73 7.43 2.07
N ASN A 304 0.61 6.83 3.26
CA ASN A 304 1.51 5.75 3.68
C ASN A 304 1.44 4.54 2.75
N VAL A 305 0.24 4.11 2.36
CA VAL A 305 0.08 3.02 1.40
C VAL A 305 0.60 3.41 0.03
N TYR A 306 0.49 4.66 -0.40
CA TYR A 306 1.07 5.14 -1.66
C TYR A 306 2.59 4.92 -1.70
N TYR A 307 3.31 5.39 -0.70
CA TYR A 307 4.77 5.24 -0.67
C TYR A 307 5.21 3.80 -0.49
N LEU A 308 4.53 3.01 0.35
CA LEU A 308 4.82 1.59 0.53
C LEU A 308 4.59 0.78 -0.75
N SER A 309 3.46 1.01 -1.43
CA SER A 309 3.12 0.34 -2.69
C SER A 309 4.11 0.67 -3.81
N THR A 310 4.46 1.95 -3.92
CA THR A 310 5.44 2.45 -4.90
C THR A 310 6.79 1.75 -4.69
N TYR A 311 7.27 1.71 -3.44
CA TYR A 311 8.48 0.99 -3.08
C TYR A 311 8.40 -0.49 -3.44
N MET A 312 7.33 -1.18 -3.03
CA MET A 312 7.20 -2.62 -3.24
C MET A 312 7.20 -3.00 -4.73
N ILE A 313 6.46 -2.27 -5.57
CA ILE A 313 6.44 -2.60 -7.01
C ILE A 313 7.79 -2.25 -7.65
N ALA A 314 8.39 -1.10 -7.31
CA ALA A 314 9.69 -0.69 -7.84
C ALA A 314 10.82 -1.65 -7.44
N ALA A 315 10.76 -2.22 -6.23
CA ALA A 315 11.75 -3.15 -5.71
C ALA A 315 11.82 -4.51 -6.46
N GLY A 316 10.90 -4.78 -7.39
CA GLY A 316 11.00 -5.89 -8.36
C GLY A 316 10.66 -5.51 -9.80
N GLY A 317 10.56 -4.22 -10.14
CA GLY A 317 10.00 -3.75 -11.40
C GLY A 317 10.98 -3.57 -12.57
N TYR A 318 12.28 -3.83 -12.38
CA TYR A 318 13.36 -3.55 -13.34
C TYR A 318 14.02 -4.82 -13.93
N GLY A 319 13.32 -5.96 -13.86
CA GLY A 319 13.77 -7.23 -14.45
C GLY A 319 13.65 -7.35 -15.96
N ASN A 320 13.99 -8.52 -16.50
CA ASN A 320 13.73 -8.82 -17.90
C ASN A 320 12.25 -9.14 -18.17
N TYR A 321 11.53 -9.60 -17.16
CA TYR A 321 10.08 -9.77 -17.17
C TYR A 321 9.43 -8.87 -16.10
N PRO A 322 8.14 -8.51 -16.27
CA PRO A 322 7.46 -7.70 -15.28
C PRO A 322 7.30 -8.47 -13.96
N LEU A 323 7.41 -7.75 -12.84
CA LEU A 323 6.85 -8.14 -11.54
C LEU A 323 5.43 -8.68 -11.73
N HIS A 324 5.19 -9.89 -11.26
CA HIS A 324 3.91 -10.60 -11.42
C HIS A 324 2.86 -10.11 -10.40
N PHE A 325 1.64 -9.82 -10.84
CA PHE A 325 0.57 -9.24 -10.00
C PHE A 325 0.23 -10.02 -8.71
N ILE A 326 0.34 -11.35 -8.73
CA ILE A 326 0.09 -12.21 -7.55
C ILE A 326 1.30 -12.25 -6.60
N ASN A 327 2.45 -12.74 -7.06
CA ASN A 327 3.55 -13.06 -6.14
C ASN A 327 4.59 -11.96 -6.02
N GLY A 328 4.65 -11.08 -7.01
CA GLY A 328 5.79 -10.21 -7.28
C GLY A 328 7.12 -10.91 -7.02
N VAL A 329 7.96 -10.28 -6.20
CA VAL A 329 9.17 -10.89 -5.61
C VAL A 329 9.07 -11.01 -4.08
N PHE A 330 7.87 -10.82 -3.53
CA PHE A 330 7.62 -10.75 -2.09
C PHE A 330 6.55 -11.76 -1.68
N ARG A 331 7.02 -12.91 -1.20
CA ARG A 331 6.15 -13.99 -0.73
C ARG A 331 6.86 -14.80 0.33
N ALA A 332 6.07 -15.36 1.23
CA ALA A 332 6.51 -16.35 2.20
C ALA A 332 5.62 -17.61 2.18
N THR A 333 5.02 -17.88 1.02
CA THR A 333 4.15 -19.04 0.75
C THR A 333 4.89 -20.15 -0.01
N GLN A 334 6.23 -20.18 0.04
CA GLN A 334 7.04 -21.14 -0.72
C GLN A 334 6.75 -21.02 -2.24
N ASP A 335 6.51 -22.14 -2.93
CA ASP A 335 6.07 -22.19 -4.34
C ASP A 335 4.54 -22.15 -4.50
N ALA A 336 3.77 -22.07 -3.42
CA ALA A 336 2.32 -22.00 -3.51
C ALA A 336 1.93 -20.65 -4.11
N THR A 337 1.24 -20.71 -5.25
CA THR A 337 0.81 -19.54 -5.99
C THR A 337 -0.48 -19.81 -6.78
N LYS A 338 -1.20 -18.73 -7.08
CA LYS A 338 -2.43 -18.73 -7.89
C LYS A 338 -2.21 -17.95 -9.18
N TRP A 339 -2.94 -18.34 -10.23
CA TRP A 339 -2.98 -17.62 -11.52
C TRP A 339 -1.61 -17.26 -12.12
N SER A 340 -0.56 -18.02 -11.79
CA SER A 340 0.82 -17.77 -12.23
C SER A 340 1.24 -18.64 -13.42
N ASN A 341 0.26 -19.23 -14.11
CA ASN A 341 0.45 -20.00 -15.34
C ASN A 341 0.58 -19.10 -16.58
N ALA A 342 0.36 -17.79 -16.42
CA ALA A 342 0.45 -16.77 -17.47
C ALA A 342 0.60 -15.39 -16.82
N TYR A 343 1.00 -14.38 -17.59
CA TYR A 343 0.81 -12.98 -17.23
C TYR A 343 -0.59 -12.56 -17.69
N TRP A 344 -1.40 -12.07 -16.74
CA TRP A 344 -2.76 -11.60 -16.98
C TRP A 344 -2.72 -10.10 -17.25
N TYR A 345 -3.16 -9.66 -18.42
CA TYR A 345 -2.97 -8.29 -18.85
C TYR A 345 -3.70 -7.29 -17.95
N TRP A 346 -4.98 -7.52 -17.62
CA TRP A 346 -5.76 -6.58 -16.82
C TRP A 346 -5.30 -6.49 -15.37
N ASN A 347 -4.83 -7.60 -14.81
CA ASN A 347 -4.24 -7.58 -13.49
C ASN A 347 -2.90 -6.82 -13.53
N GLN A 348 -2.10 -7.03 -14.57
CA GLN A 348 -0.81 -6.35 -14.71
C GLN A 348 -0.94 -4.86 -15.02
N ARG A 349 -1.90 -4.42 -15.85
CA ARG A 349 -2.06 -2.98 -16.14
C ARG A 349 -2.31 -2.17 -14.85
N ASP A 350 -3.03 -2.74 -13.89
CA ASP A 350 -3.34 -2.09 -12.61
C ASP A 350 -2.08 -1.86 -11.77
N VAL A 351 -1.12 -2.80 -11.81
CA VAL A 351 0.19 -2.68 -11.15
C VAL A 351 1.04 -1.55 -11.75
N TYR A 352 1.02 -1.38 -13.07
CA TYR A 352 2.01 -0.56 -13.78
C TYR A 352 1.53 0.84 -14.17
N ASN A 353 0.25 1.03 -14.52
CA ASN A 353 -0.20 2.26 -15.17
C ASN A 353 -0.01 3.55 -14.33
N SER A 354 0.03 3.43 -13.00
CA SER A 354 0.30 4.57 -12.10
C SER A 354 1.68 5.20 -12.32
N PHE A 355 2.68 4.43 -12.76
CA PHE A 355 4.06 4.87 -12.91
C PHE A 355 4.29 5.82 -14.09
N LEU A 356 3.34 5.95 -15.01
CA LEU A 356 3.36 7.04 -16.00
C LEU A 356 3.26 8.39 -15.29
N ALA A 357 2.23 8.58 -14.46
CA ALA A 357 1.99 9.85 -13.76
C ALA A 357 2.97 10.08 -12.60
N SER A 358 3.44 9.01 -11.93
CA SER A 358 4.46 9.12 -10.88
C SER A 358 5.88 9.34 -11.42
N ASN A 359 6.06 9.65 -12.72
CA ASN A 359 7.36 9.93 -13.34
C ASN A 359 8.36 8.76 -13.28
N HIS A 360 7.86 7.52 -13.37
CA HIS A 360 8.66 6.30 -13.47
C HIS A 360 8.27 5.51 -14.72
N SER A 361 8.15 6.18 -15.86
CA SER A 361 7.79 5.54 -17.14
C SER A 361 8.76 4.42 -17.54
N ASP A 362 9.97 4.40 -16.98
CA ASP A 362 10.94 3.31 -17.10
C ASP A 362 10.45 1.97 -16.51
N LEU A 363 9.60 1.99 -15.47
CA LEU A 363 8.97 0.76 -14.95
C LEU A 363 7.96 0.14 -15.93
N MET A 364 7.39 0.95 -16.83
CA MET A 364 6.50 0.44 -17.89
C MET A 364 7.27 -0.37 -18.93
N ASP A 365 8.58 -0.18 -19.05
CA ASP A 365 9.36 -0.80 -20.12
C ASP A 365 9.40 -2.33 -19.93
N GLY A 366 9.53 -2.83 -18.70
CA GLY A 366 9.47 -4.27 -18.41
C GLY A 366 8.13 -4.90 -18.81
N PHE A 367 7.02 -4.22 -18.47
CA PHE A 367 5.66 -4.64 -18.81
C PHE A 367 5.41 -4.61 -20.33
N ASN A 368 5.72 -3.50 -21.01
CA ASN A 368 5.55 -3.39 -22.46
C ASN A 368 6.46 -4.35 -23.23
N LYS A 369 7.68 -4.59 -22.75
CA LYS A 369 8.64 -5.48 -23.40
C LYS A 369 8.22 -6.94 -23.36
N LEU A 370 7.38 -7.37 -22.41
CA LEU A 370 6.78 -8.71 -22.42
C LEU A 370 5.97 -8.92 -23.71
N TYR A 371 5.18 -7.92 -24.12
CA TYR A 371 4.40 -8.00 -25.35
C TYR A 371 5.27 -7.75 -26.56
N SER A 372 5.99 -6.62 -26.62
CA SER A 372 6.68 -6.19 -27.84
C SER A 372 7.73 -7.18 -28.36
N ARG A 373 8.43 -7.90 -27.48
CA ARG A 373 9.37 -8.96 -27.90
C ARG A 373 8.68 -10.14 -28.59
N ASN A 374 7.41 -10.36 -28.27
CA ASN A 374 6.60 -11.47 -28.76
C ASN A 374 5.73 -11.06 -29.97
N TYR A 375 5.92 -9.88 -30.54
CA TYR A 375 5.16 -9.37 -31.70
C TYR A 375 4.99 -10.39 -32.82
N ASN A 376 6.08 -11.00 -33.28
CA ASN A 376 6.05 -11.98 -34.38
C ASN A 376 5.29 -13.26 -34.00
N ALA A 377 5.48 -13.75 -32.77
CA ALA A 377 4.76 -14.92 -32.26
C ALA A 377 3.26 -14.64 -32.19
N LEU A 378 2.87 -13.46 -31.71
CA LEU A 378 1.48 -13.02 -31.64
C LEU A 378 0.84 -12.88 -33.02
N LYS A 379 1.56 -12.31 -34.00
CA LYS A 379 1.09 -12.26 -35.40
C LYS A 379 0.88 -13.64 -36.00
N ALA A 380 1.85 -14.53 -35.85
CA ALA A 380 1.74 -15.91 -36.34
C ALA A 380 0.54 -16.62 -35.69
N TYR A 381 0.37 -16.46 -34.38
CA TYR A 381 -0.74 -17.03 -33.64
C TYR A 381 -2.10 -16.47 -34.10
N THR A 382 -2.18 -15.16 -34.35
CA THR A 382 -3.38 -14.49 -34.87
C THR A 382 -3.79 -15.09 -36.20
N GLN A 383 -2.85 -15.28 -37.13
CA GLN A 383 -3.09 -15.90 -38.43
C GLN A 383 -3.57 -17.35 -38.28
N THR A 384 -2.92 -18.14 -37.41
CA THR A 384 -3.33 -19.55 -37.16
C THR A 384 -4.72 -19.65 -36.56
N ARG A 385 -5.05 -18.78 -35.61
CA ARG A 385 -6.31 -18.84 -34.86
C ARG A 385 -7.51 -18.29 -35.62
N TYR A 386 -7.34 -17.13 -36.27
CA TYR A 386 -8.43 -16.38 -36.87
C TYR A 386 -8.39 -16.37 -38.40
N GLY A 387 -7.28 -16.76 -39.02
CA GLY A 387 -7.12 -16.71 -40.48
C GLY A 387 -6.99 -15.29 -41.04
N VAL A 388 -6.74 -14.29 -40.19
CA VAL A 388 -6.70 -12.87 -40.56
C VAL A 388 -5.32 -12.26 -40.32
N ASP A 389 -4.99 -11.25 -41.13
CA ASP A 389 -3.82 -10.40 -40.91
C ASP A 389 -4.12 -9.34 -39.82
N GLY A 390 -3.15 -9.12 -38.94
CA GLY A 390 -3.29 -8.25 -37.77
C GLY A 390 -2.64 -8.88 -36.54
N LEU A 391 -2.95 -8.32 -35.36
CA LEU A 391 -2.42 -8.76 -34.08
C LEU A 391 -3.53 -8.81 -33.03
N TRP A 392 -3.81 -10.02 -32.55
CA TRP A 392 -4.53 -10.32 -31.33
C TRP A 392 -3.54 -10.61 -30.21
N VAL A 393 -3.79 -10.04 -29.02
CA VAL A 393 -3.04 -10.36 -27.80
C VAL A 393 -3.95 -11.20 -26.90
N PRO A 394 -3.51 -12.37 -26.41
CA PRO A 394 -4.25 -13.15 -25.43
C PRO A 394 -4.32 -12.41 -24.09
N GLU A 395 -5.45 -12.49 -23.39
CA GLU A 395 -5.59 -11.91 -22.05
C GLU A 395 -4.59 -12.52 -21.05
N THR A 396 -4.44 -13.84 -21.11
CA THR A 396 -3.46 -14.58 -20.33
C THR A 396 -2.35 -15.08 -21.27
N MET A 397 -1.24 -14.34 -21.27
CA MET A 397 -0.12 -14.58 -22.17
C MET A 397 1.06 -15.22 -21.43
N GLY A 398 1.60 -16.30 -22.01
CA GLY A 398 2.88 -16.85 -21.58
C GLY A 398 4.04 -15.88 -21.81
N TRP A 399 5.18 -16.11 -21.15
CA TRP A 399 6.40 -15.32 -21.33
C TRP A 399 6.88 -15.30 -22.80
N ASP A 400 6.50 -16.31 -23.58
CA ASP A 400 6.83 -16.60 -24.97
C ASP A 400 5.74 -16.16 -25.96
N GLY A 401 4.73 -15.40 -25.51
CA GLY A 401 3.65 -14.92 -26.37
C GLY A 401 2.54 -15.94 -26.62
N ASN A 402 2.63 -17.14 -26.04
CA ASN A 402 1.64 -18.19 -26.25
C ASN A 402 0.38 -18.00 -25.42
N ALA A 403 -0.77 -18.38 -25.98
CA ALA A 403 -2.10 -18.17 -25.42
C ALA A 403 -2.62 -19.36 -24.59
N ARG A 404 -1.73 -20.15 -23.96
CA ARG A 404 -2.08 -21.44 -23.33
C ARG A 404 -3.17 -21.31 -22.27
N GLY A 405 -3.07 -20.30 -21.40
CA GLY A 405 -4.10 -20.00 -20.39
C GLY A 405 -5.39 -19.40 -20.99
N THR A 406 -5.31 -18.79 -22.17
CA THR A 406 -6.43 -18.07 -22.78
C THR A 406 -7.33 -19.03 -23.57
N VAL A 407 -6.73 -19.82 -24.46
CA VAL A 407 -7.51 -20.66 -25.39
C VAL A 407 -8.19 -21.83 -24.70
N GLY A 408 -7.61 -22.32 -23.59
CA GLY A 408 -8.21 -23.37 -22.77
C GLY A 408 -9.34 -22.92 -21.85
N SER A 409 -9.66 -21.62 -21.78
CA SER A 409 -10.60 -21.06 -20.80
C SER A 409 -11.77 -20.34 -21.46
N ASP A 410 -13.00 -20.71 -21.12
CA ASP A 410 -14.21 -20.02 -21.59
C ASP A 410 -14.30 -18.57 -21.09
N TYR A 411 -13.65 -18.27 -19.97
CA TYR A 411 -13.57 -16.92 -19.41
C TYR A 411 -12.83 -15.98 -20.37
N THR A 412 -11.73 -16.45 -20.98
CA THR A 412 -10.78 -15.57 -21.67
C THR A 412 -10.62 -15.81 -23.17
N LYS A 413 -11.01 -16.97 -23.70
CA LYS A 413 -10.75 -17.37 -25.11
C LYS A 413 -11.33 -16.45 -26.18
N ASN A 414 -12.35 -15.67 -25.86
CA ASN A 414 -13.08 -14.79 -26.79
C ASN A 414 -12.97 -13.30 -26.42
N ILE A 415 -12.00 -12.94 -25.58
CA ILE A 415 -11.63 -11.54 -25.34
C ILE A 415 -10.77 -11.06 -26.52
N LEU A 416 -11.15 -9.94 -27.11
CA LEU A 416 -10.44 -9.36 -28.26
C LEU A 416 -9.72 -8.04 -27.92
N SER A 417 -10.05 -7.41 -26.79
CA SER A 417 -9.65 -6.06 -26.39
C SER A 417 -8.21 -5.91 -25.88
N THR A 418 -7.58 -6.98 -25.41
CA THR A 418 -6.22 -6.91 -24.82
C THR A 418 -5.19 -6.31 -25.78
N GLY A 419 -5.32 -6.57 -27.09
CA GLY A 419 -4.40 -6.00 -28.09
C GLY A 419 -4.47 -4.48 -28.18
N TYR A 420 -5.67 -3.90 -28.05
CA TYR A 420 -5.83 -2.45 -27.97
C TYR A 420 -5.14 -1.89 -26.74
N GLU A 421 -5.40 -2.47 -25.57
CA GLU A 421 -4.86 -1.94 -24.33
C GLU A 421 -3.34 -1.97 -24.34
N ALA A 422 -2.73 -3.05 -24.84
CA ALA A 422 -1.29 -3.15 -25.01
C ALA A 422 -0.75 -2.05 -25.94
N ALA A 423 -1.38 -1.86 -27.10
CA ALA A 423 -1.00 -0.82 -28.05
C ALA A 423 -1.14 0.59 -27.45
N TYR A 424 -2.22 0.84 -26.70
CA TYR A 424 -2.48 2.13 -26.06
C TYR A 424 -1.49 2.41 -24.93
N ASN A 425 -1.14 1.41 -24.10
CA ASN A 425 -0.12 1.55 -23.07
C ASN A 425 1.27 1.84 -23.65
N MET A 426 1.64 1.21 -24.78
CA MET A 426 2.86 1.56 -25.50
C MET A 426 2.80 2.98 -26.06
N TYR A 427 1.67 3.40 -26.62
CA TYR A 427 1.48 4.78 -27.08
C TYR A 427 1.58 5.79 -25.91
N LEU A 428 1.00 5.49 -24.76
CA LEU A 428 1.12 6.32 -23.56
C LEU A 428 2.58 6.44 -23.12
N ARG A 429 3.37 5.35 -23.12
CA ARG A 429 4.81 5.43 -22.85
C ARG A 429 5.47 6.50 -23.74
N TYR A 430 5.24 6.45 -25.06
CA TYR A 430 5.72 7.50 -25.97
C TYR A 430 5.25 8.89 -25.56
N ARG A 431 3.96 9.07 -25.24
CA ARG A 431 3.42 10.38 -24.85
C ARG A 431 4.09 10.95 -23.60
N TYR A 432 4.52 10.12 -22.65
CA TYR A 432 5.20 10.60 -21.44
C TYR A 432 6.69 10.90 -21.64
N THR A 433 7.33 10.29 -22.65
CA THR A 433 8.78 10.38 -22.83
C THR A 433 9.23 11.05 -24.11
N ASN A 434 8.30 11.30 -25.04
CA ASN A 434 8.52 11.86 -26.36
C ASN A 434 9.60 11.10 -27.18
N ASP A 435 9.68 9.78 -27.01
CA ASP A 435 10.63 8.93 -27.73
C ASP A 435 10.06 8.54 -29.10
N ALA A 436 10.46 9.30 -30.13
CA ALA A 436 9.97 9.10 -31.49
C ALA A 436 10.41 7.75 -32.10
N ASN A 437 11.56 7.19 -31.69
CA ASN A 437 11.99 5.88 -32.17
C ASN A 437 11.12 4.79 -31.55
N TYR A 438 10.83 4.88 -30.24
CA TYR A 438 9.89 3.97 -29.59
C TYR A 438 8.49 4.03 -30.22
N LEU A 439 8.00 5.24 -30.56
CA LEU A 439 6.74 5.37 -31.29
C LEU A 439 6.78 4.64 -32.63
N ARG A 440 7.80 4.90 -33.46
CA ARG A 440 7.91 4.36 -34.82
C ARG A 440 8.13 2.84 -34.83
N ASP A 441 9.01 2.35 -33.95
CA ASP A 441 9.55 0.99 -34.06
C ASP A 441 8.88 0.00 -33.10
N VAL A 442 8.17 0.48 -32.06
CA VAL A 442 7.52 -0.37 -31.04
C VAL A 442 6.02 -0.13 -30.98
N ALA A 443 5.59 1.09 -30.64
CA ALA A 443 4.17 1.38 -30.39
C ALA A 443 3.33 1.33 -31.67
N TYR A 444 3.74 2.04 -32.72
CA TYR A 444 2.98 2.14 -33.97
C TYR A 444 2.74 0.78 -34.67
N PRO A 445 3.74 -0.13 -34.76
CA PRO A 445 3.48 -1.48 -35.28
C PRO A 445 2.37 -2.21 -34.53
N TYR A 446 2.33 -2.12 -33.19
CA TYR A 446 1.22 -2.68 -32.40
C TYR A 446 -0.11 -2.01 -32.75
N MET A 447 -0.16 -0.68 -32.73
CA MET A 447 -1.36 0.09 -33.07
C MET A 447 -1.92 -0.27 -34.45
N ARG A 448 -1.05 -0.36 -35.46
CA ARG A 448 -1.39 -0.71 -36.84
C ARG A 448 -1.97 -2.13 -36.93
N GLU A 449 -1.28 -3.11 -36.36
CA GLU A 449 -1.72 -4.50 -36.47
C GLU A 449 -2.99 -4.78 -35.65
N THR A 450 -3.19 -4.10 -34.52
CA THR A 450 -4.45 -4.16 -33.77
C THR A 450 -5.61 -3.53 -34.57
N ALA A 451 -5.38 -2.39 -35.24
CA ALA A 451 -6.41 -1.79 -36.10
C ALA A 451 -6.77 -2.70 -37.29
N LYS A 452 -5.79 -3.38 -37.88
CA LYS A 452 -6.02 -4.40 -38.93
C LYS A 452 -6.82 -5.59 -38.40
N PHE A 453 -6.48 -6.09 -37.22
CA PHE A 453 -7.22 -7.19 -36.57
C PHE A 453 -8.69 -6.83 -36.39
N TYR A 454 -8.99 -5.67 -35.78
CA TYR A 454 -10.37 -5.23 -35.62
C TYR A 454 -11.10 -4.98 -36.94
N SER A 455 -10.40 -4.45 -37.95
CA SER A 455 -10.99 -4.28 -39.30
C SER A 455 -11.42 -5.61 -39.93
N ALA A 456 -10.71 -6.69 -39.62
CA ALA A 456 -11.03 -8.04 -40.10
C ALA A 456 -12.11 -8.75 -39.24
N MET A 457 -12.18 -8.44 -37.94
CA MET A 457 -13.12 -9.06 -37.01
C MET A 457 -14.51 -8.43 -37.01
N LEU A 458 -14.63 -7.16 -37.38
CA LEU A 458 -15.94 -6.49 -37.49
C LEU A 458 -16.75 -7.06 -38.66
N SER A 459 -18.04 -7.29 -38.41
CA SER A 459 -19.01 -7.61 -39.45
C SER A 459 -19.61 -6.34 -40.02
N TYR A 460 -19.98 -6.37 -41.31
CA TYR A 460 -20.65 -5.26 -41.98
C TYR A 460 -22.09 -5.65 -42.34
N ASP A 461 -23.05 -4.86 -41.89
CA ASP A 461 -24.46 -4.99 -42.26
C ASP A 461 -24.77 -4.01 -43.39
N SER A 462 -25.02 -4.55 -44.58
CA SER A 462 -25.37 -3.76 -45.76
C SER A 462 -26.73 -3.08 -45.69
N ALA A 463 -27.66 -3.58 -44.86
CA ALA A 463 -29.00 -3.01 -44.75
C ALA A 463 -28.98 -1.70 -43.92
N SER A 464 -28.21 -1.69 -42.84
CA SER A 464 -28.00 -0.50 -42.00
C SER A 464 -26.79 0.34 -42.42
N ASN A 465 -25.93 -0.16 -43.31
CA ASN A 465 -24.66 0.45 -43.71
C ASN A 465 -23.75 0.69 -42.48
N THR A 466 -23.68 -0.30 -41.57
CA THR A 466 -22.89 -0.22 -40.34
C THR A 466 -21.93 -1.38 -40.11
N TYR A 467 -20.82 -1.10 -39.44
CA TYR A 467 -19.94 -2.11 -38.85
C TYR A 467 -20.35 -2.40 -37.42
N TYR A 468 -20.32 -3.68 -37.03
CA TYR A 468 -20.67 -4.14 -35.69
C TYR A 468 -19.80 -5.34 -35.27
N MET A 469 -19.66 -5.55 -33.97
CA MET A 469 -19.02 -6.75 -33.45
C MET A 469 -20.08 -7.84 -33.29
N ALA A 470 -20.01 -8.89 -34.10
CA ALA A 470 -21.03 -9.94 -34.10
C ALA A 470 -21.02 -10.75 -32.80
N ASN A 471 -19.82 -11.09 -32.31
CA ASN A 471 -19.65 -11.97 -31.16
C ASN A 471 -18.27 -11.86 -30.52
N SER A 472 -18.22 -11.55 -29.23
CA SER A 472 -17.02 -11.57 -28.40
C SER A 472 -17.40 -11.66 -26.90
N ASN A 473 -16.42 -11.74 -26.02
CA ASN A 473 -16.64 -11.57 -24.58
C ASN A 473 -16.45 -10.10 -24.19
N SER A 474 -17.41 -9.54 -23.44
CA SER A 474 -17.23 -8.28 -22.69
C SER A 474 -16.59 -8.64 -21.35
N HIS A 475 -15.27 -8.75 -21.40
CA HIS A 475 -14.42 -9.35 -20.37
C HIS A 475 -14.91 -10.71 -19.88
N GLU A 476 -14.50 -11.14 -18.69
CA GLU A 476 -14.93 -12.41 -18.11
C GLU A 476 -16.39 -12.39 -17.64
N THR A 477 -17.02 -11.22 -17.60
CA THR A 477 -18.36 -11.04 -17.04
C THR A 477 -19.47 -11.43 -18.00
N TYR A 478 -19.40 -11.06 -19.29
CA TYR A 478 -20.46 -11.32 -20.26
C TYR A 478 -19.91 -12.02 -21.51
N TRP A 479 -20.32 -13.26 -21.73
CA TRP A 479 -19.74 -14.08 -22.81
C TRP A 479 -20.59 -14.11 -24.06
N ASN A 480 -19.91 -14.22 -25.20
CA ASN A 480 -20.51 -14.47 -26.52
C ASN A 480 -21.64 -13.46 -26.84
N VAL A 481 -21.34 -12.18 -26.64
CA VAL A 481 -22.29 -11.08 -26.77
C VAL A 481 -22.07 -10.30 -28.06
N ARG A 482 -23.15 -9.76 -28.59
CA ARG A 482 -23.10 -8.82 -29.72
C ARG A 482 -22.71 -7.44 -29.21
N ASN A 483 -21.81 -6.77 -29.92
CA ASN A 483 -21.39 -5.41 -29.61
C ASN A 483 -20.88 -5.25 -28.17
N ALA A 484 -19.97 -6.14 -27.74
CA ALA A 484 -19.26 -5.98 -26.47
C ALA A 484 -18.68 -4.56 -26.38
N ILE A 485 -18.96 -3.90 -25.26
CA ILE A 485 -18.63 -2.48 -25.10
C ILE A 485 -17.12 -2.22 -25.17
N THR A 486 -16.32 -3.17 -24.68
CA THR A 486 -14.86 -3.13 -24.68
C THR A 486 -14.29 -3.12 -26.11
N ASP A 487 -14.87 -3.89 -27.03
CA ASP A 487 -14.45 -3.92 -28.43
C ASP A 487 -14.84 -2.66 -29.19
N LEU A 488 -16.07 -2.16 -28.97
CA LEU A 488 -16.47 -0.88 -29.56
C LEU A 488 -15.58 0.26 -29.04
N ALA A 489 -15.21 0.23 -27.76
CA ALA A 489 -14.27 1.17 -27.16
C ALA A 489 -12.85 1.04 -27.71
N ALA A 490 -12.37 -0.19 -27.94
CA ALA A 490 -11.07 -0.43 -28.57
C ALA A 490 -11.01 0.20 -29.97
N VAL A 491 -12.02 -0.01 -30.81
CA VAL A 491 -12.10 0.57 -32.16
C VAL A 491 -12.17 2.09 -32.11
N ARG A 492 -13.04 2.66 -31.27
CA ARG A 492 -13.22 4.12 -31.13
C ARG A 492 -12.01 4.84 -30.56
N SER A 493 -11.15 4.13 -29.85
CA SER A 493 -9.90 4.68 -29.33
C SER A 493 -8.74 4.50 -30.32
N ILE A 494 -8.45 3.27 -30.77
CA ILE A 494 -7.21 3.00 -31.49
C ILE A 494 -7.23 3.46 -32.94
N PHE A 495 -8.36 3.40 -33.64
CA PHE A 495 -8.41 3.75 -35.07
C PHE A 495 -8.04 5.22 -35.31
N PRO A 496 -8.65 6.23 -34.63
CA PRO A 496 -8.27 7.62 -34.85
C PRO A 496 -6.82 7.88 -34.43
N LEU A 497 -6.34 7.26 -33.33
CA LEU A 497 -4.95 7.37 -32.90
C LEU A 497 -3.98 6.77 -33.92
N THR A 498 -4.26 5.60 -34.48
CA THR A 498 -3.43 4.96 -35.51
C THR A 498 -3.41 5.78 -36.79
N ILE A 499 -4.53 6.37 -37.22
CA ILE A 499 -4.57 7.30 -38.35
C ILE A 499 -3.67 8.52 -38.09
N GLN A 500 -3.79 9.12 -36.91
CA GLN A 500 -3.00 10.29 -36.51
C GLN A 500 -1.50 9.97 -36.49
N VAL A 501 -1.09 8.87 -35.84
CA VAL A 501 0.32 8.47 -35.76
C VAL A 501 0.86 8.05 -37.13
N SER A 502 0.04 7.36 -37.94
CA SER A 502 0.36 7.01 -39.32
C SER A 502 0.67 8.27 -40.15
N GLN A 503 -0.15 9.32 -40.02
CA GLN A 503 0.10 10.63 -40.64
C GLN A 503 1.37 11.29 -40.11
N GLN A 504 1.55 11.31 -38.78
CA GLN A 504 2.73 11.88 -38.12
C GLN A 504 4.04 11.24 -38.62
N LEU A 505 4.05 9.92 -38.81
CA LEU A 505 5.23 9.16 -39.24
C LEU A 505 5.38 9.06 -40.77
N GLY A 506 4.36 9.45 -41.55
CA GLY A 506 4.36 9.29 -43.00
C GLY A 506 4.25 7.83 -43.48
N LEU A 507 3.74 6.93 -42.64
CA LEU A 507 3.64 5.48 -42.92
C LEU A 507 2.22 5.06 -43.29
N ASP A 508 2.05 3.95 -44.01
CA ASP A 508 0.77 3.25 -44.26
C ASP A 508 -0.42 4.12 -44.72
N SER A 509 -0.18 5.11 -45.59
CA SER A 509 -1.23 6.01 -46.10
C SER A 509 -2.42 5.27 -46.74
N GLY A 510 -2.16 4.11 -47.37
CA GLY A 510 -3.19 3.27 -48.00
C GLY A 510 -4.18 2.61 -47.04
N LEU A 511 -3.86 2.49 -45.74
CA LEU A 511 -4.76 1.85 -44.75
C LEU A 511 -5.76 2.84 -44.12
N ARG A 512 -5.41 4.14 -44.10
CA ARG A 512 -6.14 5.18 -43.34
C ARG A 512 -7.60 5.31 -43.76
N ALA A 513 -7.88 5.27 -45.06
CA ALA A 513 -9.24 5.40 -45.59
C ALA A 513 -10.14 4.24 -45.15
N GLY A 514 -9.61 3.02 -45.06
CA GLY A 514 -10.33 1.85 -44.56
C GLY A 514 -10.68 1.99 -43.08
N TRP A 515 -9.73 2.42 -42.25
CA TRP A 515 -9.97 2.68 -40.83
C TRP A 515 -10.99 3.80 -40.61
N GLN A 516 -10.90 4.89 -41.39
CA GLN A 516 -11.89 5.98 -41.31
C GLN A 516 -13.28 5.50 -41.72
N ASN A 517 -13.38 4.68 -42.77
CA ASN A 517 -14.64 4.10 -43.23
C ASN A 517 -15.34 3.30 -42.12
N VAL A 518 -14.58 2.52 -41.34
CA VAL A 518 -15.08 1.78 -40.18
C VAL A 518 -15.58 2.75 -39.09
N LEU A 519 -14.80 3.78 -38.74
CA LEU A 519 -15.19 4.75 -37.71
C LEU A 519 -16.51 5.48 -38.05
N ASP A 520 -16.64 5.91 -39.30
CA ASP A 520 -17.81 6.65 -39.80
C ASP A 520 -19.10 5.80 -39.77
N ARG A 521 -18.96 4.48 -39.76
CA ARG A 521 -20.05 3.51 -39.87
C ARG A 521 -20.15 2.54 -38.70
N LEU A 522 -19.36 2.70 -37.63
CA LEU A 522 -19.41 1.80 -36.47
C LEU A 522 -20.70 2.07 -35.66
N VAL A 523 -21.43 1.01 -35.32
CA VAL A 523 -22.64 1.08 -34.48
C VAL A 523 -22.43 1.88 -33.19
N PRO A 524 -23.44 2.66 -32.72
CA PRO A 524 -23.31 3.42 -31.48
C PRO A 524 -23.22 2.50 -30.26
N TYR A 525 -22.72 3.06 -29.15
CA TYR A 525 -22.85 2.38 -27.86
C TYR A 525 -24.31 2.16 -27.50
N GLN A 526 -24.54 1.04 -26.83
CA GLN A 526 -25.84 0.72 -26.28
C GLN A 526 -26.02 1.51 -24.98
N VAL A 527 -27.11 2.27 -24.88
CA VAL A 527 -27.41 3.10 -23.72
C VAL A 527 -28.83 2.78 -23.26
N ALA A 528 -28.99 2.50 -21.97
CA ALA A 528 -30.29 2.34 -21.33
C ALA A 528 -30.31 3.16 -20.05
N ASN A 529 -31.41 3.86 -19.78
CA ASN A 529 -31.56 4.75 -18.61
C ASN A 529 -30.41 5.76 -18.46
N GLY A 530 -29.91 6.26 -19.59
CA GLY A 530 -28.80 7.21 -19.63
C GLY A 530 -27.45 6.65 -19.19
N ALA A 531 -27.27 5.33 -19.12
CA ALA A 531 -26.01 4.66 -18.78
C ALA A 531 -25.60 3.66 -19.89
N TYR A 532 -24.29 3.51 -20.10
CA TYR A 532 -23.74 2.56 -21.08
C TYR A 532 -24.00 1.11 -20.65
N GLN A 533 -24.44 0.31 -21.61
CA GLN A 533 -24.68 -1.11 -21.43
C GLN A 533 -23.45 -1.91 -21.86
N PRO A 534 -23.15 -3.03 -21.17
CA PRO A 534 -21.93 -3.81 -21.41
C PRO A 534 -21.89 -4.48 -22.79
N HIS A 535 -23.06 -4.62 -23.43
CA HIS A 535 -23.24 -5.17 -24.77
C HIS A 535 -24.66 -4.88 -25.31
N GLN A 536 -24.94 -5.29 -26.55
CA GLN A 536 -26.31 -5.24 -27.11
C GLN A 536 -27.17 -6.41 -26.58
N PRO A 537 -28.41 -6.16 -26.10
CA PRO A 537 -29.33 -7.22 -25.69
C PRO A 537 -29.68 -8.23 -26.81
N PRO A 538 -30.16 -9.44 -26.46
CA PRO A 538 -30.57 -9.90 -25.13
C PRO A 538 -29.40 -10.14 -24.16
N ILE A 539 -29.70 -10.09 -22.85
CA ILE A 539 -28.74 -10.24 -21.74
C ILE A 539 -28.06 -11.61 -21.80
N SER A 540 -26.72 -11.63 -21.67
CA SER A 540 -25.95 -12.86 -21.42
C SER A 540 -25.87 -13.12 -19.92
N GLN A 541 -25.68 -14.38 -19.53
CA GLN A 541 -25.49 -14.74 -18.13
C GLN A 541 -24.27 -14.01 -17.56
N THR A 542 -24.41 -13.38 -16.39
CA THR A 542 -23.29 -12.86 -15.61
C THR A 542 -22.41 -14.02 -15.13
N ARG A 543 -21.12 -13.99 -15.48
CA ARG A 543 -20.14 -15.06 -15.18
C ARG A 543 -19.01 -14.64 -14.24
N ASN A 544 -18.78 -13.33 -14.10
CA ASN A 544 -17.82 -12.71 -13.18
C ASN A 544 -18.42 -11.38 -12.65
N ASN A 545 -17.63 -10.59 -11.93
CA ASN A 545 -18.08 -9.37 -11.23
C ASN A 545 -17.30 -8.11 -11.65
N GLU A 546 -17.13 -7.87 -12.96
CA GLU A 546 -16.39 -6.71 -13.47
C GLU A 546 -17.34 -5.59 -13.94
N ASN A 547 -17.00 -4.33 -13.63
CA ASN A 547 -17.77 -3.15 -14.05
C ASN A 547 -17.39 -2.71 -15.48
N VAL A 548 -17.54 -3.59 -16.47
CA VAL A 548 -16.97 -3.43 -17.84
C VAL A 548 -17.38 -2.15 -18.56
N SER A 549 -18.62 -1.66 -18.37
CA SER A 549 -19.07 -0.40 -18.99
C SER A 549 -18.33 0.83 -18.46
N ALA A 550 -17.86 0.79 -17.21
CA ALA A 550 -17.11 1.88 -16.61
C ALA A 550 -15.68 1.96 -17.17
N GLU A 551 -15.22 0.96 -17.94
CA GLU A 551 -13.90 0.98 -18.55
C GLU A 551 -13.72 2.04 -19.65
N LEU A 552 -14.84 2.55 -20.19
CA LEU A 552 -14.86 3.74 -21.06
C LEU A 552 -14.19 4.96 -20.40
N ILE A 553 -14.38 5.11 -19.09
CA ILE A 553 -13.81 6.17 -18.26
C ILE A 553 -12.31 5.91 -18.07
N TRP A 554 -11.97 4.69 -17.64
CA TRP A 554 -10.62 4.21 -17.45
C TRP A 554 -10.61 2.68 -17.54
N PRO A 555 -9.71 2.05 -18.33
CA PRO A 555 -8.51 2.67 -18.91
C PRO A 555 -8.67 3.20 -20.35
N TYR A 556 -9.84 3.13 -20.97
CA TYR A 556 -9.99 3.47 -22.39
C TYR A 556 -9.90 4.98 -22.65
N ASN A 557 -10.21 5.81 -21.65
CA ASN A 557 -10.04 7.26 -21.68
C ASN A 557 -10.82 7.94 -22.82
N ILE A 558 -12.02 7.45 -23.12
CA ILE A 558 -12.86 7.95 -24.23
C ILE A 558 -14.11 8.70 -23.76
N THR A 559 -14.34 8.75 -22.45
CA THR A 559 -15.34 9.61 -21.80
C THR A 559 -14.77 10.15 -20.47
N GLY A 560 -15.49 11.05 -19.82
CA GLY A 560 -15.08 11.70 -18.57
C GLY A 560 -15.20 13.22 -18.64
N ILE A 561 -14.51 13.93 -17.74
CA ILE A 561 -14.54 15.40 -17.66
C ILE A 561 -14.12 16.01 -19.00
N GLY A 562 -14.98 16.87 -19.54
CA GLY A 562 -14.75 17.59 -20.80
C GLY A 562 -15.19 16.84 -22.05
N TYR A 563 -15.76 15.63 -21.92
CA TYR A 563 -16.44 14.95 -23.01
C TYR A 563 -17.94 15.28 -23.03
N PRO A 564 -18.58 15.32 -24.22
CA PRO A 564 -20.00 15.67 -24.34
C PRO A 564 -20.95 14.68 -23.66
N ASP A 565 -20.50 13.45 -23.44
CA ASP A 565 -21.26 12.36 -22.81
C ASP A 565 -20.94 12.18 -21.31
N TYR A 566 -20.32 13.18 -20.67
CA TYR A 566 -19.93 13.13 -19.26
C TYR A 566 -21.05 12.64 -18.32
N GLN A 567 -22.29 13.12 -18.49
CA GLN A 567 -23.40 12.69 -17.64
C GLN A 567 -23.74 11.21 -17.83
N THR A 568 -23.60 10.66 -19.05
CA THR A 568 -23.77 9.24 -19.32
C THR A 568 -22.71 8.41 -18.60
N ALA A 569 -21.45 8.89 -18.58
CA ALA A 569 -20.39 8.24 -17.83
C ALA A 569 -20.63 8.25 -16.31
N VAL A 570 -21.10 9.37 -15.75
CA VAL A 570 -21.50 9.48 -14.33
C VAL A 570 -22.64 8.51 -14.02
N ASN A 571 -23.68 8.46 -14.86
CA ASN A 571 -24.79 7.53 -14.69
C ASN A 571 -24.31 6.08 -14.74
N THR A 572 -23.40 5.76 -15.65
CA THR A 572 -22.80 4.42 -15.78
C THR A 572 -22.04 4.02 -14.53
N TRP A 573 -21.22 4.92 -13.97
CA TRP A 573 -20.53 4.66 -12.71
C TRP A 573 -21.53 4.48 -11.56
N ASN A 574 -22.56 5.31 -11.45
CA ASN A 574 -23.57 5.20 -10.38
C ASN A 574 -24.42 3.92 -10.47
N GLN A 575 -24.67 3.39 -11.67
CA GLN A 575 -25.51 2.21 -11.91
C GLN A 575 -24.72 0.91 -12.02
N ARG A 576 -23.40 0.95 -11.83
CA ARG A 576 -22.54 -0.23 -12.03
C ARG A 576 -22.94 -1.39 -11.11
N PRO A 577 -22.93 -2.63 -11.60
CA PRO A 577 -23.48 -3.78 -10.87
C PRO A 577 -22.61 -4.30 -9.72
N PHE A 578 -21.30 -4.07 -9.74
CA PHE A 578 -20.35 -4.68 -8.78
C PHE A 578 -19.46 -3.63 -8.10
N PRO A 579 -20.02 -2.66 -7.36
CA PRO A 579 -19.22 -1.61 -6.74
C PRO A 579 -18.21 -2.18 -5.73
N TYR A 580 -16.91 -1.92 -5.94
CA TYR A 580 -15.82 -2.39 -5.07
C TYR A 580 -15.82 -3.92 -4.82
N GLY A 581 -16.28 -4.69 -5.82
CA GLY A 581 -16.54 -6.13 -5.69
C GLY A 581 -15.28 -6.99 -5.59
N ASN A 582 -14.25 -6.66 -6.36
CA ASN A 582 -13.00 -7.43 -6.48
C ASN A 582 -11.78 -6.62 -6.06
N VAL A 583 -10.66 -7.29 -5.79
CA VAL A 583 -9.41 -6.66 -5.33
C VAL A 583 -8.75 -5.78 -6.41
N TRP A 584 -9.05 -6.05 -7.68
CA TRP A 584 -8.67 -5.25 -8.87
C TRP A 584 -9.77 -4.25 -9.31
N SER A 585 -10.68 -3.87 -8.40
CA SER A 585 -11.77 -2.94 -8.73
C SER A 585 -11.25 -1.52 -8.98
N ASN A 586 -11.42 -1.04 -10.21
CA ASN A 586 -10.95 0.28 -10.68
C ASN A 586 -11.91 1.44 -10.35
N ASP A 587 -12.93 1.19 -9.54
CA ASP A 587 -14.02 2.11 -9.22
C ASP A 587 -13.54 3.47 -8.69
N ALA A 588 -12.49 3.49 -7.85
CA ALA A 588 -11.91 4.71 -7.29
C ALA A 588 -11.16 5.53 -8.34
N VAL A 589 -10.46 4.87 -9.27
CA VAL A 589 -9.79 5.52 -10.41
C VAL A 589 -10.83 6.15 -11.34
N GLN A 590 -11.92 5.44 -11.61
CA GLN A 590 -13.03 5.91 -12.43
C GLN A 590 -13.77 7.08 -11.78
N ALA A 591 -14.01 7.04 -10.46
CA ALA A 591 -14.56 8.16 -9.70
C ALA A 591 -13.64 9.40 -9.80
N ALA A 592 -12.33 9.21 -9.64
CA ALA A 592 -11.36 10.29 -9.79
C ALA A 592 -11.41 10.91 -11.19
N ARG A 593 -11.43 10.07 -12.25
CA ARG A 593 -11.55 10.51 -13.65
C ARG A 593 -12.83 11.27 -13.96
N LEU A 594 -13.90 11.04 -13.19
CA LEU A 594 -15.17 11.77 -13.28
C LEU A 594 -15.20 13.04 -12.41
N GLY A 595 -14.18 13.35 -11.61
CA GLY A 595 -14.22 14.51 -10.72
C GLY A 595 -14.98 14.27 -9.41
N LEU A 596 -15.34 13.02 -9.13
CA LEU A 596 -16.13 12.61 -7.96
C LEU A 596 -15.21 12.41 -6.76
N GLY A 597 -14.68 13.50 -6.21
CA GLY A 597 -13.58 13.45 -5.25
C GLY A 597 -13.89 12.74 -3.92
N ASP A 598 -15.09 12.93 -3.38
CA ASP A 598 -15.51 12.20 -2.17
C ASP A 598 -15.63 10.70 -2.44
N GLN A 599 -16.17 10.32 -3.61
CA GLN A 599 -16.31 8.92 -4.03
C GLN A 599 -14.95 8.27 -4.30
N ALA A 600 -14.00 8.99 -4.89
CA ALA A 600 -12.64 8.51 -5.08
C ALA A 600 -11.96 8.24 -3.74
N TYR A 601 -12.04 9.18 -2.80
CA TYR A 601 -11.52 9.03 -1.44
C TYR A 601 -12.16 7.85 -0.68
N GLN A 602 -13.49 7.76 -0.68
CA GLN A 602 -14.19 6.65 -0.01
C GLN A 602 -13.91 5.30 -0.69
N GLY A 603 -13.75 5.28 -2.01
CA GLY A 603 -13.38 4.09 -2.75
C GLY A 603 -12.00 3.57 -2.37
N MET A 604 -11.00 4.46 -2.31
CA MET A 604 -9.66 4.10 -1.81
C MET A 604 -9.74 3.53 -0.39
N LYS A 605 -10.44 4.23 0.52
CA LYS A 605 -10.65 3.76 1.90
C LYS A 605 -11.27 2.36 1.98
N THR A 606 -12.34 2.14 1.21
CA THR A 606 -13.09 0.87 1.18
C THR A 606 -12.21 -0.28 0.71
N MET A 607 -11.42 -0.06 -0.35
CA MET A 607 -10.51 -1.08 -0.88
C MET A 607 -9.43 -1.47 0.14
N LEU A 608 -8.84 -0.50 0.84
CA LEU A 608 -7.88 -0.77 1.92
C LEU A 608 -8.53 -1.55 3.06
N GLN A 609 -9.75 -1.17 3.48
CA GLN A 609 -10.49 -1.87 4.53
C GLN A 609 -10.81 -3.32 4.20
N LYS A 610 -11.09 -3.62 2.92
CA LYS A 610 -11.47 -4.95 2.49
C LYS A 610 -10.26 -5.87 2.27
N TYR A 611 -9.17 -5.34 1.73
CA TYR A 611 -8.10 -6.17 1.17
C TYR A 611 -6.75 -6.05 1.89
N GLN A 612 -6.50 -5.02 2.70
CA GLN A 612 -5.29 -5.00 3.51
C GLN A 612 -5.46 -5.93 4.72
N ASN A 613 -4.81 -7.10 4.68
CA ASN A 613 -4.91 -8.11 5.74
C ASN A 613 -3.72 -8.06 6.70
N TYR A 614 -2.54 -7.66 6.24
CA TYR A 614 -1.28 -7.82 6.98
C TYR A 614 -0.60 -6.50 7.36
N PRO A 615 0.23 -6.49 8.42
CA PRO A 615 0.92 -5.30 8.92
C PRO A 615 1.97 -4.71 7.96
N ASN A 616 2.33 -5.46 6.93
CA ASN A 616 3.20 -5.05 5.82
C ASN A 616 2.43 -4.47 4.63
N GLY A 617 1.12 -4.24 4.76
CA GLY A 617 0.27 -3.71 3.69
C GLY A 617 -0.13 -4.75 2.64
N MET A 618 0.14 -6.04 2.83
CA MET A 618 -0.29 -7.07 1.87
C MET A 618 -1.67 -7.65 2.18
N THR A 619 -2.23 -8.32 1.17
CA THR A 619 -3.45 -9.14 1.27
C THR A 619 -3.10 -10.56 1.69
N ASN A 620 -4.10 -11.33 2.10
CA ASN A 620 -3.98 -12.77 2.38
C ASN A 620 -3.84 -13.65 1.11
N ASN A 621 -3.60 -13.03 -0.05
CA ASN A 621 -3.40 -13.68 -1.34
C ASN A 621 -4.55 -14.62 -1.76
N THR A 622 -5.77 -14.40 -1.24
CA THR A 622 -6.93 -15.19 -1.66
C THR A 622 -7.39 -14.82 -3.06
N ASN A 623 -7.28 -13.53 -3.45
CA ASN A 623 -7.84 -12.98 -4.69
C ASN A 623 -6.90 -12.05 -5.51
N GLY A 624 -5.65 -11.80 -5.09
CA GLY A 624 -4.76 -10.80 -5.71
C GLY A 624 -3.88 -10.10 -4.67
N VAL A 625 -2.70 -9.57 -5.06
CA VAL A 625 -1.78 -8.87 -4.13
C VAL A 625 -1.38 -7.47 -4.61
N PHE A 626 -0.71 -7.34 -5.76
CA PHE A 626 -0.14 -6.05 -6.16
C PHE A 626 -1.12 -5.15 -6.91
N GLU A 627 -2.21 -5.71 -7.42
CA GLU A 627 -3.18 -4.99 -8.25
C GLU A 627 -3.90 -3.91 -7.45
N TYR A 628 -4.40 -4.23 -6.26
CA TYR A 628 -5.11 -3.23 -5.44
C TYR A 628 -4.18 -2.10 -4.98
N LEU A 629 -2.90 -2.42 -4.75
CA LEU A 629 -1.87 -1.42 -4.48
C LEU A 629 -1.71 -0.50 -5.70
N GLY A 630 -1.63 -1.07 -6.90
CA GLY A 630 -1.56 -0.32 -8.15
C GLY A 630 -2.81 0.52 -8.46
N VAL A 631 -4.01 0.00 -8.15
CA VAL A 631 -5.28 0.75 -8.21
C VAL A 631 -5.25 1.93 -7.24
N HIS A 632 -4.79 1.72 -6.00
CA HIS A 632 -4.65 2.79 -4.99
C HIS A 632 -3.71 3.90 -5.48
N LEU A 633 -2.55 3.53 -6.04
CA LEU A 633 -1.62 4.48 -6.65
C LEU A 633 -2.27 5.28 -7.79
N SER A 634 -2.98 4.58 -8.69
CA SER A 634 -3.65 5.20 -9.83
C SER A 634 -4.75 6.16 -9.39
N ALA A 635 -5.59 5.77 -8.43
CA ALA A 635 -6.68 6.61 -7.93
C ALA A 635 -6.15 7.87 -7.24
N LEU A 636 -5.09 7.74 -6.44
CA LEU A 636 -4.47 8.88 -5.77
C LEU A 636 -3.83 9.84 -6.78
N ASN A 637 -3.06 9.34 -7.75
CA ASN A 637 -2.51 10.16 -8.82
C ASN A 637 -3.62 10.90 -9.59
N GLU A 638 -4.67 10.19 -10.02
CA GLU A 638 -5.79 10.76 -10.79
C GLU A 638 -6.67 11.72 -9.97
N SER A 639 -6.65 11.61 -8.63
CA SER A 639 -7.31 12.58 -7.73
C SER A 639 -6.57 13.92 -7.68
N LEU A 640 -5.24 13.86 -7.73
CA LEU A 640 -4.33 15.01 -7.62
C LEU A 640 -4.04 15.67 -8.96
N MET A 641 -3.85 14.88 -10.02
CA MET A 641 -3.53 15.40 -11.35
C MET A 641 -4.06 14.50 -12.47
N GLN A 642 -4.70 15.14 -13.45
CA GLN A 642 -5.15 14.48 -14.68
C GLN A 642 -4.50 15.13 -15.89
N SER A 643 -4.16 14.30 -16.88
CA SER A 643 -3.63 14.76 -18.18
C SER A 643 -4.23 14.00 -19.38
N TYR A 644 -5.35 13.28 -19.18
CA TYR A 644 -6.11 12.74 -20.31
C TYR A 644 -6.81 13.87 -21.08
N ASN A 645 -7.27 13.58 -22.31
CA ASN A 645 -7.77 14.55 -23.30
C ASN A 645 -6.89 15.80 -23.51
N ASP A 646 -5.58 15.63 -23.36
CA ASP A 646 -4.53 16.64 -23.57
C ASP A 646 -4.72 17.93 -22.74
N LYS A 647 -5.33 17.79 -21.56
CA LYS A 647 -5.58 18.88 -20.61
C LYS A 647 -5.04 18.55 -19.22
N ILE A 648 -4.21 19.44 -18.70
CA ILE A 648 -3.67 19.35 -17.34
C ILE A 648 -4.70 19.91 -16.36
N ARG A 649 -5.16 19.07 -15.43
CA ARG A 649 -6.03 19.46 -14.31
C ARG A 649 -5.32 19.17 -13.00
N VAL A 650 -5.33 20.12 -12.08
CA VAL A 650 -4.81 19.92 -10.72
C VAL A 650 -5.97 19.83 -9.73
N PHE A 651 -5.84 18.90 -8.79
CA PHE A 651 -6.86 18.52 -7.80
C PHE A 651 -8.28 18.30 -8.37
N PRO A 652 -8.43 17.60 -9.53
CA PRO A 652 -9.72 17.44 -10.17
C PRO A 652 -10.72 16.61 -9.34
N ALA A 653 -10.25 15.76 -8.42
CA ALA A 653 -11.11 14.84 -7.67
C ALA A 653 -10.57 14.52 -6.27
N VAL A 654 -10.26 15.57 -5.50
CA VAL A 654 -9.91 15.45 -4.07
C VAL A 654 -11.16 15.58 -3.18
N PRO A 655 -11.14 15.06 -1.94
CA PRO A 655 -12.30 15.14 -1.05
C PRO A 655 -12.71 16.60 -0.75
N GLY A 656 -14.00 16.78 -0.51
CA GLY A 656 -14.62 18.05 -0.10
C GLY A 656 -14.29 18.47 1.34
N ASP A 657 -13.62 17.60 2.10
CA ASP A 657 -13.08 17.88 3.43
C ASP A 657 -12.21 19.14 3.43
N SER A 658 -12.60 20.15 4.22
CA SER A 658 -11.89 21.43 4.30
C SER A 658 -10.52 21.33 4.95
N SER A 659 -10.28 20.27 5.73
CA SER A 659 -8.98 19.96 6.33
C SER A 659 -8.02 19.22 5.39
N PHE A 660 -8.48 18.86 4.18
CA PHE A 660 -7.66 18.18 3.20
C PHE A 660 -6.48 19.06 2.76
N VAL A 661 -5.29 18.46 2.78
CA VAL A 661 -4.05 19.03 2.27
C VAL A 661 -3.50 18.09 1.20
N GLY A 662 -3.38 18.62 -0.01
CA GLY A 662 -2.80 17.94 -1.16
C GLY A 662 -1.63 18.73 -1.73
N LYS A 663 -0.46 18.10 -1.87
CA LYS A 663 0.70 18.71 -2.55
C LYS A 663 1.33 17.67 -3.45
N PHE A 664 1.79 18.03 -4.63
CA PHE A 664 2.43 17.04 -5.49
C PHE A 664 3.44 17.64 -6.46
N THR A 665 4.31 16.77 -6.95
CA THR A 665 5.06 16.89 -8.22
C THR A 665 4.84 15.59 -8.99
N LEU A 666 4.10 15.64 -10.09
CA LEU A 666 3.73 14.47 -10.91
C LEU A 666 3.96 14.78 -12.40
N LEU A 667 4.16 13.75 -13.22
CA LEU A 667 4.36 13.88 -14.66
C LEU A 667 3.02 13.81 -15.39
N ALA A 668 2.74 14.78 -16.26
CA ALA A 668 1.63 14.77 -17.19
C ALA A 668 2.09 14.31 -18.58
N LYS A 669 1.15 13.82 -19.40
CA LYS A 669 1.38 13.52 -20.82
C LYS A 669 2.14 14.67 -21.50
N ASP A 670 2.97 14.31 -22.48
CA ASP A 670 3.85 15.22 -23.24
C ASP A 670 5.02 15.82 -22.45
N GLY A 671 5.32 15.25 -21.28
CA GLY A 671 6.53 15.58 -20.53
C GLY A 671 6.41 16.89 -19.76
N PHE A 672 5.27 17.14 -19.13
CA PHE A 672 5.12 18.27 -18.21
C PHE A 672 5.23 17.77 -16.78
N LEU A 673 6.31 18.12 -16.07
CA LEU A 673 6.40 17.89 -14.65
C LEU A 673 5.60 18.99 -13.94
N VAL A 674 4.46 18.62 -13.37
CA VAL A 674 3.47 19.52 -12.79
C VAL A 674 3.57 19.49 -11.28
N SER A 675 3.66 20.67 -10.65
CA SER A 675 3.60 20.82 -9.20
C SER A 675 2.47 21.75 -8.77
N SER A 676 1.77 21.40 -7.70
CA SER A 676 0.68 22.21 -7.16
C SER A 676 0.43 21.90 -5.70
N GLU A 677 -0.21 22.83 -5.00
CA GLU A 677 -0.57 22.75 -3.59
C GLU A 677 -2.01 23.21 -3.39
N ARG A 678 -2.78 22.45 -2.59
CA ARG A 678 -4.13 22.77 -2.15
C ARG A 678 -4.23 22.61 -0.63
N GLU A 679 -4.67 23.67 0.03
CA GLU A 679 -4.88 23.73 1.48
C GLU A 679 -6.09 24.62 1.78
N ALA A 680 -6.86 24.29 2.82
CA ALA A 680 -8.07 25.03 3.20
C ALA A 680 -9.05 25.22 2.01
N GLY A 681 -9.14 24.21 1.13
CA GLY A 681 -9.95 24.24 -0.08
C GLY A 681 -9.39 25.05 -1.25
N GLU A 682 -8.25 25.74 -1.09
CA GLU A 682 -7.69 26.68 -2.07
C GLU A 682 -6.49 26.08 -2.82
N VAL A 683 -6.55 26.02 -4.15
CA VAL A 683 -5.37 25.74 -5.00
C VAL A 683 -4.49 26.99 -5.05
N LYS A 684 -3.19 26.86 -4.74
CA LYS A 684 -2.27 28.01 -4.67
C LYS A 684 -1.78 28.46 -6.06
N TYR A 685 -1.33 27.53 -6.89
CA TYR A 685 -0.75 27.76 -8.22
C TYR A 685 -0.75 26.47 -9.06
N VAL A 686 -0.45 26.55 -10.36
CA VAL A 686 -0.06 25.40 -11.18
C VAL A 686 1.34 25.65 -11.73
N GLY A 687 2.35 24.95 -11.21
CA GLY A 687 3.72 25.02 -11.68
C GLY A 687 3.99 23.93 -12.71
N LEU A 688 4.69 24.25 -13.80
CA LEU A 688 4.98 23.31 -14.88
C LEU A 688 6.44 23.45 -15.34
N LYS A 689 7.22 22.37 -15.27
CA LYS A 689 8.45 22.24 -16.05
C LYS A 689 8.15 21.48 -17.33
N SER A 690 8.29 22.14 -18.46
CA SER A 690 8.15 21.51 -19.78
C SER A 690 9.47 20.81 -20.13
N LEU A 691 9.48 19.48 -20.22
CA LEU A 691 10.69 18.73 -20.56
C LEU A 691 11.02 18.80 -22.06
N TYR A 692 9.99 18.84 -22.90
CA TYR A 692 10.13 18.70 -24.36
C TYR A 692 9.62 19.89 -25.17
N GLY A 693 9.17 20.98 -24.54
CA GLY A 693 8.70 22.18 -25.24
C GLY A 693 7.38 22.01 -25.99
N LYS A 694 6.51 21.09 -25.54
CA LYS A 694 5.19 20.86 -26.13
C LYS A 694 4.23 22.00 -25.78
N GLN A 695 3.14 22.16 -26.52
CA GLN A 695 2.09 23.11 -26.13
C GLN A 695 1.40 22.61 -24.86
N ALA A 696 1.25 23.48 -23.85
CA ALA A 696 0.54 23.16 -22.62
C ALA A 696 -0.88 23.71 -22.68
N THR A 697 -1.85 22.94 -22.19
CA THR A 697 -3.22 23.38 -21.93
C THR A 697 -3.56 23.07 -20.48
N VAL A 698 -3.83 24.10 -19.69
CA VAL A 698 -4.15 23.98 -18.26
C VAL A 698 -5.62 24.38 -18.06
N VAL A 699 -6.39 23.53 -17.38
CA VAL A 699 -7.74 23.87 -16.93
C VAL A 699 -7.62 24.81 -15.73
N ASN A 700 -8.32 25.95 -15.77
CA ASN A 700 -8.30 26.96 -14.71
C ASN A 700 -8.95 26.40 -13.44
N PRO A 701 -8.17 26.05 -12.38
CA PRO A 701 -8.73 25.45 -11.16
C PRO A 701 -9.52 26.45 -10.31
N TRP A 702 -9.50 27.74 -10.66
CA TRP A 702 -10.21 28.82 -9.97
C TRP A 702 -11.48 29.26 -10.70
N GLY A 703 -11.98 28.45 -11.63
CA GLY A 703 -13.21 28.71 -12.38
C GLY A 703 -13.04 29.87 -13.36
N THR A 704 -13.75 30.97 -13.12
CA THR A 704 -13.74 32.17 -13.98
C THR A 704 -12.81 33.27 -13.47
N GLN A 705 -12.07 33.03 -12.39
CA GLN A 705 -11.08 33.99 -11.90
C GLN A 705 -9.98 34.22 -12.94
N GLN A 706 -9.48 35.46 -13.01
CA GLN A 706 -8.42 35.83 -13.93
C GLN A 706 -7.08 35.22 -13.53
N VAL A 707 -6.44 34.55 -14.48
CA VAL A 707 -5.14 33.90 -14.35
C VAL A 707 -4.13 34.49 -15.33
N ARG A 708 -2.85 34.33 -15.03
CA ARG A 708 -1.74 34.65 -15.93
C ARG A 708 -0.77 33.49 -16.03
N VAL A 709 -0.13 33.35 -17.19
CA VAL A 709 1.00 32.44 -17.41
C VAL A 709 2.28 33.24 -17.29
N ARG A 710 3.12 32.87 -16.32
CA ARG A 710 4.42 33.50 -16.09
C ARG A 710 5.54 32.51 -16.36
N ARG A 711 6.57 32.93 -17.09
CA ARG A 711 7.83 32.17 -17.21
C ARG A 711 8.70 32.47 -15.99
N ALA A 712 9.18 31.43 -15.32
CA ALA A 712 9.87 31.58 -14.04
C ALA A 712 11.25 32.23 -14.15
N SER A 713 11.98 32.00 -15.25
CA SER A 713 13.37 32.44 -15.42
C SER A 713 13.56 33.96 -15.49
N ASP A 714 12.57 34.68 -16.00
CA ASP A 714 12.64 36.14 -16.23
C ASP A 714 11.35 36.87 -15.81
N ASN A 715 10.41 36.16 -15.19
CA ASN A 715 9.10 36.67 -14.80
C ASN A 715 8.23 37.24 -15.94
N ALA A 716 8.52 36.89 -17.21
CA ALA A 716 7.73 37.34 -18.34
C ALA A 716 6.29 36.79 -18.27
N ILE A 717 5.30 37.68 -18.42
CA ILE A 717 3.89 37.30 -18.54
C ILE A 717 3.59 36.99 -20.02
N LEU A 718 3.24 35.75 -20.30
CA LEU A 718 3.03 35.24 -21.66
C LEU A 718 1.57 35.30 -22.10
N ALA A 719 0.64 35.17 -21.14
CA ALA A 719 -0.79 35.21 -21.39
C ALA A 719 -1.53 35.63 -20.11
N THR A 720 -2.71 36.23 -20.27
CA THR A 720 -3.68 36.48 -19.20
C THR A 720 -5.06 36.12 -19.72
N SER A 721 -5.86 35.41 -18.92
CA SER A 721 -7.19 34.94 -19.33
C SER A 721 -8.11 34.76 -18.13
N SER A 722 -9.43 34.77 -18.38
CA SER A 722 -10.47 34.34 -17.42
C SER A 722 -11.27 33.15 -17.97
N SER A 723 -10.81 32.58 -19.09
CA SER A 723 -11.39 31.37 -19.67
C SER A 723 -11.22 30.18 -18.73
N ALA A 724 -12.10 29.18 -18.91
CA ALA A 724 -12.03 27.91 -18.18
C ALA A 724 -10.73 27.13 -18.45
N GLU A 725 -10.02 27.44 -19.54
CA GLU A 725 -8.77 26.79 -19.94
C GLU A 725 -7.83 27.82 -20.55
N ILE A 726 -6.52 27.59 -20.43
CA ILE A 726 -5.46 28.42 -21.00
C ILE A 726 -4.43 27.57 -21.71
N SER A 727 -4.19 27.87 -22.99
CA SER A 727 -3.19 27.20 -23.83
C SER A 727 -2.04 28.15 -24.15
N PHE A 728 -0.80 27.67 -24.06
CA PHE A 728 0.39 28.46 -24.33
C PHE A 728 1.55 27.61 -24.83
N ALA A 729 2.41 28.21 -25.67
CA ALA A 729 3.63 27.57 -26.12
C ALA A 729 4.66 27.48 -24.98
N THR A 730 5.43 26.39 -24.95
CA THR A 730 6.51 26.20 -23.98
C THR A 730 7.84 25.92 -24.68
N ALA A 731 8.94 26.09 -23.97
CA ALA A 731 10.27 25.68 -24.40
C ALA A 731 10.76 24.51 -23.53
N ALA A 732 11.62 23.66 -24.11
CA ALA A 732 12.19 22.53 -23.40
C ALA A 732 12.99 22.98 -22.18
N ASN A 733 12.93 22.19 -21.12
CA ASN A 733 13.51 22.43 -19.80
C ASN A 733 13.18 23.80 -19.17
N THR A 734 12.06 24.42 -19.54
CA THR A 734 11.65 25.73 -19.02
C THR A 734 10.50 25.61 -18.03
N VAL A 735 10.55 26.40 -16.96
CA VAL A 735 9.55 26.44 -15.88
C VAL A 735 8.56 27.58 -16.09
N TYR A 736 7.28 27.26 -15.93
CA TYR A 736 6.14 28.16 -16.03
C TYR A 736 5.26 28.05 -14.79
N VAL A 737 4.54 29.12 -14.48
CA VAL A 737 3.54 29.16 -13.41
C VAL A 737 2.26 29.74 -13.98
N VAL A 738 1.16 28.99 -13.86
CA VAL A 738 -0.20 29.52 -14.00
C VAL A 738 -0.68 29.90 -12.61
N GLU A 739 -0.98 31.18 -12.42
CA GLU A 739 -1.34 31.76 -11.12
C GLU A 739 -2.47 32.78 -11.28
N ARG A 740 -3.25 33.02 -10.22
CA ARG A 740 -4.25 34.08 -10.20
C ARG A 740 -3.56 35.44 -10.28
N THR A 741 -4.13 36.38 -11.01
CA THR A 741 -3.61 37.76 -11.01
C THR A 741 -3.78 38.44 -9.65
N ALA A 742 -4.87 38.11 -8.93
CA ALA A 742 -5.19 38.67 -7.62
C ALA A 742 -4.39 38.08 -6.45
N LYS A 743 -3.86 36.85 -6.60
CA LYS A 743 -3.08 36.16 -5.56
C LYS A 743 -1.97 35.33 -6.24
N PRO A 744 -0.92 35.99 -6.74
CA PRO A 744 0.17 35.33 -7.47
C PRO A 744 1.05 34.49 -6.54
N LEU A 745 1.87 33.59 -7.07
CA LEU A 745 2.78 32.77 -6.25
C LEU A 745 3.69 33.61 -5.34
N SER A 746 4.08 34.81 -5.78
CA SER A 746 4.90 35.73 -4.99
C SER A 746 4.23 36.27 -3.72
N SER A 747 2.92 36.04 -3.52
CA SER A 747 2.24 36.39 -2.25
C SER A 747 2.47 35.37 -1.14
N TYR A 748 3.06 34.21 -1.45
CA TYR A 748 3.36 33.16 -0.49
C TYR A 748 4.84 33.19 -0.09
N SER A 749 5.15 32.98 1.18
CA SER A 749 6.51 32.77 1.66
C SER A 749 7.04 31.41 1.21
N SER A 750 8.35 31.28 1.03
CA SER A 750 8.95 30.00 0.68
C SER A 750 8.95 29.06 1.88
N ALA A 751 8.57 27.80 1.66
CA ALA A 751 8.66 26.71 2.63
C ALA A 751 9.44 25.51 2.07
N ARG A 752 9.90 24.65 2.98
CA ARG A 752 10.48 23.34 2.66
C ARG A 752 9.62 22.27 3.33
N LEU A 753 9.15 21.29 2.56
CA LEU A 753 8.37 20.17 3.11
C LEU A 753 9.30 19.24 3.88
N THR A 754 8.89 18.81 5.06
CA THR A 754 9.64 17.91 5.94
C THR A 754 8.69 16.94 6.65
N GLY A 755 9.24 15.96 7.36
CA GLY A 755 8.47 14.97 8.09
C GLY A 755 9.20 14.50 9.34
N THR A 756 8.45 13.87 10.23
CA THR A 756 8.98 13.24 11.45
C THR A 756 9.04 11.74 11.24
N ALA A 757 10.21 11.15 11.51
CA ALA A 757 10.43 9.72 11.38
C ALA A 757 9.39 8.91 12.16
N ASN A 758 8.77 7.94 11.49
CA ASN A 758 7.78 7.08 12.13
C ASN A 758 8.43 6.21 13.22
N GLN A 759 7.75 6.04 14.35
CA GLN A 759 8.18 5.19 15.46
C GLN A 759 7.12 4.18 15.90
N SER A 760 5.92 4.24 15.33
CA SER A 760 4.76 3.46 15.78
C SER A 760 3.99 2.82 14.63
N VAL A 761 3.01 2.00 15.00
CA VAL A 761 2.00 1.53 14.07
C VAL A 761 1.15 2.69 13.54
N LYS A 762 0.61 2.51 12.35
CA LYS A 762 -0.34 3.44 11.71
C LYS A 762 -1.65 2.71 11.49
N THR A 763 -2.76 3.38 11.73
CA THR A 763 -4.09 2.79 11.66
C THR A 763 -4.97 3.54 10.69
N LEU A 764 -5.94 2.83 10.11
CA LEU A 764 -7.01 3.40 9.30
C LEU A 764 -8.34 3.15 10.02
N SER A 765 -9.21 4.15 10.06
CA SER A 765 -10.50 3.97 10.71
C SER A 765 -11.30 2.85 10.03
N GLY A 766 -11.80 1.88 10.80
CA GLY A 766 -12.63 0.77 10.30
C GLY A 766 -11.85 -0.37 9.64
N THR A 767 -10.53 -0.44 9.82
CA THR A 767 -9.73 -1.61 9.42
C THR A 767 -9.43 -2.54 10.58
N ALA A 768 -9.35 -3.85 10.31
CA ALA A 768 -8.87 -4.83 11.29
C ALA A 768 -7.33 -4.88 11.37
N SER A 769 -6.64 -4.42 10.33
CA SER A 769 -5.17 -4.41 10.24
C SER A 769 -4.61 -2.99 10.36
N ALA A 770 -3.33 -2.90 10.75
CA ALA A 770 -2.55 -1.67 10.84
C ALA A 770 -1.37 -1.75 9.85
N LEU A 771 -0.59 -0.68 9.70
CA LEU A 771 0.76 -0.75 9.14
C LEU A 771 1.77 -0.73 10.29
N GLY A 772 2.67 -1.72 10.35
CA GLY A 772 3.63 -1.87 11.44
C GLY A 772 3.17 -2.83 12.56
N ILE A 773 4.07 -3.09 13.50
CA ILE A 773 3.80 -3.88 14.71
C ILE A 773 4.29 -3.06 15.93
N GLY A 774 3.43 -2.90 16.94
CA GLY A 774 3.72 -2.10 18.14
C GLY A 774 4.65 -2.80 19.15
N THR A 775 5.07 -2.05 20.18
CA THR A 775 5.86 -2.56 21.33
C THR A 775 5.03 -3.48 22.21
N THR A 776 3.83 -3.02 22.54
CA THR A 776 2.77 -3.80 23.18
C THR A 776 2.00 -4.51 22.08
N GLY A 777 2.60 -5.55 21.52
CA GLY A 777 1.79 -6.58 20.90
C GLY A 777 1.20 -7.35 22.05
N ASN A 778 -0.12 -7.32 22.20
CA ASN A 778 -0.70 -8.43 22.91
C ASN A 778 -0.42 -9.66 22.04
N ALA A 779 0.63 -10.43 22.35
CA ALA A 779 1.09 -11.49 21.48
C ALA A 779 -0.07 -12.49 21.38
N LEU A 780 -0.64 -12.61 20.19
CA LEU A 780 -1.53 -13.71 19.88
C LEU A 780 -0.64 -14.95 19.82
N VAL A 781 -0.77 -15.76 20.84
CA VAL A 781 -0.19 -17.09 20.98
C VAL A 781 -1.18 -18.03 20.31
N ASN A 782 -0.73 -18.75 19.29
CA ASN A 782 -1.62 -19.68 18.61
C ASN A 782 -2.04 -20.81 19.56
N ASP A 783 -3.21 -21.40 19.35
CA ASP A 783 -3.62 -22.64 20.03
C ASP A 783 -2.51 -23.72 19.96
N THR A 784 -1.87 -23.90 18.81
CA THR A 784 -0.74 -24.85 18.60
C THR A 784 0.48 -24.61 19.50
N GLU A 785 0.58 -23.47 20.19
CA GLU A 785 1.65 -23.17 21.14
C GLU A 785 1.31 -23.56 22.60
N LEU A 786 0.06 -23.97 22.87
CA LEU A 786 -0.36 -24.46 24.19
C LEU A 786 0.08 -25.91 24.43
N THR A 787 0.21 -26.27 25.70
CA THR A 787 0.34 -27.68 26.11
C THR A 787 -1.03 -28.25 26.41
N TYR A 788 -1.38 -29.35 25.76
CA TYR A 788 -2.64 -30.07 25.93
C TYR A 788 -2.43 -31.44 26.57
N ASP A 789 -3.44 -31.95 27.26
CA ASP A 789 -3.51 -33.38 27.54
C ASP A 789 -4.01 -34.19 26.32
N ALA A 790 -4.03 -35.52 26.47
CA ALA A 790 -4.34 -36.45 25.37
C ALA A 790 -5.79 -36.37 24.84
N ASN A 791 -6.68 -35.59 25.47
CA ASN A 791 -8.10 -35.51 25.11
C ASN A 791 -8.46 -34.25 24.29
N TRP A 792 -7.48 -33.49 23.82
CA TRP A 792 -7.68 -32.38 22.89
C TRP A 792 -7.27 -32.76 21.47
N TYR A 793 -8.01 -32.24 20.49
CA TYR A 793 -7.84 -32.54 19.09
C TYR A 793 -7.64 -31.26 18.29
N HIS A 794 -6.67 -31.27 17.39
CA HIS A 794 -6.34 -30.15 16.52
C HIS A 794 -7.08 -30.25 15.19
N THR A 795 -7.59 -29.14 14.70
CA THR A 795 -8.28 -29.02 13.41
C THR A 795 -7.79 -27.80 12.66
N THR A 796 -7.37 -27.97 11.41
CA THR A 796 -6.84 -26.92 10.52
C THR A 796 -7.75 -26.68 9.32
N ALA A 797 -7.52 -25.59 8.59
CA ALA A 797 -8.17 -25.26 7.31
C ALA A 797 -9.70 -25.15 7.43
N ARG A 798 -10.17 -24.47 8.48
CA ARG A 798 -11.59 -24.49 8.87
C ARG A 798 -12.46 -23.51 8.08
N GLY A 799 -11.89 -22.40 7.60
CA GLY A 799 -12.59 -21.39 6.80
C GLY A 799 -13.60 -20.53 7.57
N TYR A 800 -13.57 -20.54 8.91
CA TYR A 800 -14.53 -19.81 9.76
C TYR A 800 -13.99 -18.49 10.33
N GLY A 801 -12.72 -18.16 10.07
CA GLY A 801 -12.08 -16.91 10.53
C GLY A 801 -11.26 -17.04 11.82
N ASP A 802 -10.97 -18.28 12.25
CA ASP A 802 -10.06 -18.60 13.36
C ASP A 802 -8.64 -18.07 13.10
N TYR A 803 -7.86 -17.92 14.17
CA TYR A 803 -6.48 -17.44 14.11
C TYR A 803 -5.68 -18.55 13.45
N ASN A 804 -4.85 -18.21 12.46
CA ASN A 804 -4.17 -19.19 11.60
C ASN A 804 -5.08 -20.24 10.90
N ASP A 805 -6.40 -20.02 10.90
CA ASP A 805 -7.40 -20.94 10.36
C ASP A 805 -7.35 -22.35 10.99
N ASP A 806 -6.96 -22.42 12.27
CA ASP A 806 -6.90 -23.64 13.08
C ASP A 806 -7.50 -23.48 14.49
N THR A 807 -7.84 -24.59 15.14
CA THR A 807 -8.32 -24.65 16.52
C THR A 807 -7.95 -25.97 17.21
N HIS A 808 -7.83 -25.95 18.54
CA HIS A 808 -7.83 -27.14 19.39
C HIS A 808 -9.15 -27.24 20.13
N HIS A 809 -9.77 -28.42 20.13
CA HIS A 809 -11.06 -28.63 20.78
C HIS A 809 -11.14 -29.96 21.54
N THR A 810 -12.11 -30.06 22.44
CA THR A 810 -12.39 -31.28 23.21
C THR A 810 -13.87 -31.35 23.59
N ASN A 811 -14.39 -32.56 23.73
CA ASN A 811 -15.70 -32.85 24.33
C ASN A 811 -15.57 -33.67 25.63
N THR A 812 -14.34 -33.84 26.14
CA THR A 812 -14.06 -34.62 27.33
C THR A 812 -14.09 -33.72 28.57
N VAL A 813 -14.97 -34.04 29.53
CA VAL A 813 -15.03 -33.31 30.80
C VAL A 813 -13.73 -33.49 31.56
N GLY A 814 -13.12 -32.40 32.00
CA GLY A 814 -11.87 -32.37 32.73
C GLY A 814 -10.61 -32.27 31.87
N ALA A 815 -10.73 -32.34 30.54
CA ALA A 815 -9.58 -32.15 29.64
C ALA A 815 -9.01 -30.72 29.77
N THR A 816 -7.69 -30.60 29.68
CA THR A 816 -6.93 -29.39 30.04
C THR A 816 -6.00 -28.90 28.94
N ALA A 817 -5.95 -27.58 28.79
CA ALA A 817 -5.00 -26.85 27.96
C ALA A 817 -4.27 -25.81 28.83
N GLN A 818 -2.97 -25.60 28.62
CA GLN A 818 -2.14 -24.72 29.45
C GLN A 818 -1.15 -23.91 28.62
N TYR A 819 -0.87 -22.68 29.08
CA TYR A 819 0.20 -21.85 28.53
C TYR A 819 0.83 -21.01 29.64
N THR A 820 2.16 -20.97 29.64
CA THR A 820 2.93 -20.08 30.50
C THR A 820 3.34 -18.84 29.70
N PHE A 821 2.92 -17.67 30.16
CA PHE A 821 3.21 -16.39 29.54
C PHE A 821 4.02 -15.50 30.47
N THR A 822 4.73 -14.52 29.90
CA THR A 822 5.31 -13.42 30.66
C THR A 822 4.61 -12.15 30.25
N GLY A 823 3.93 -11.49 31.19
CA GLY A 823 3.08 -10.33 30.90
C GLY A 823 2.37 -9.82 32.15
N THR A 824 1.49 -8.85 31.96
CA THR A 824 0.65 -8.24 33.03
C THR A 824 -0.82 -8.63 32.89
N GLY A 825 -1.13 -9.56 31.99
CA GLY A 825 -2.46 -10.08 31.77
C GLY A 825 -2.54 -11.02 30.58
N ILE A 826 -3.73 -11.57 30.35
CA ILE A 826 -4.00 -12.48 29.24
C ILE A 826 -5.48 -12.44 28.85
N GLU A 827 -5.76 -12.59 27.56
CA GLU A 827 -7.09 -12.88 27.05
C GLU A 827 -7.11 -14.25 26.41
N TYR A 828 -8.26 -14.91 26.46
CA TYR A 828 -8.51 -16.21 25.87
C TYR A 828 -9.55 -16.04 24.77
N LEU A 829 -9.15 -16.42 23.55
CA LEU A 829 -9.95 -16.37 22.34
C LEU A 829 -10.44 -17.76 21.98
N SER A 830 -11.71 -17.83 21.58
CA SER A 830 -12.38 -19.06 21.17
C SER A 830 -13.47 -18.73 20.15
N GLU A 831 -14.00 -19.75 19.49
CA GLU A 831 -15.28 -19.62 18.82
C GLU A 831 -16.45 -19.67 19.83
N ARG A 832 -17.62 -19.25 19.35
CA ARG A 832 -18.90 -19.50 20.03
C ARG A 832 -19.91 -20.08 19.04
N ASN A 833 -20.55 -21.19 19.39
CA ASN A 833 -21.59 -21.82 18.58
C ASN A 833 -22.52 -22.72 19.42
N GLY A 834 -23.63 -23.18 18.83
CA GLY A 834 -24.66 -23.98 19.52
C GLY A 834 -24.24 -25.40 19.95
N ASP A 835 -23.08 -25.88 19.52
CA ASP A 835 -22.48 -27.18 19.90
C ASP A 835 -21.49 -27.08 21.08
N MET A 836 -21.27 -25.86 21.60
CA MET A 836 -20.22 -25.59 22.59
C MET A 836 -20.74 -25.50 24.03
N GLY A 837 -19.84 -25.76 24.98
CA GLY A 837 -20.14 -25.83 26.40
C GLY A 837 -19.31 -24.88 27.27
N ASN A 838 -19.34 -25.11 28.58
CA ASN A 838 -18.60 -24.30 29.54
C ASN A 838 -17.17 -24.80 29.73
N VAL A 839 -16.24 -23.86 29.89
CA VAL A 839 -14.85 -24.12 30.27
C VAL A 839 -14.48 -23.31 31.52
N ASP A 840 -13.72 -23.90 32.44
CA ASP A 840 -13.13 -23.17 33.58
C ASP A 840 -11.78 -22.59 33.17
N VAL A 841 -11.51 -21.34 33.53
CA VAL A 841 -10.24 -20.65 33.30
C VAL A 841 -9.56 -20.35 34.63
N TYR A 842 -8.31 -20.78 34.77
CA TYR A 842 -7.46 -20.57 35.93
C TYR A 842 -6.26 -19.69 35.54
N ILE A 843 -5.81 -18.85 36.46
CA ILE A 843 -4.53 -18.12 36.38
C ILE A 843 -3.75 -18.49 37.63
N ASP A 844 -2.52 -18.99 37.45
CA ASP A 844 -1.63 -19.44 38.53
C ASP A 844 -2.32 -20.41 39.49
N ASN A 845 -3.04 -21.39 38.93
CA ASN A 845 -3.86 -22.39 39.61
C ASN A 845 -5.06 -21.84 40.41
N ALA A 846 -5.32 -20.54 40.39
CA ALA A 846 -6.52 -19.95 40.97
C ALA A 846 -7.63 -19.81 39.93
N LEU A 847 -8.82 -20.36 40.22
CA LEU A 847 -9.99 -20.24 39.34
C LEU A 847 -10.37 -18.77 39.17
N GLN A 848 -10.44 -18.30 37.93
CA GLN A 848 -10.82 -16.93 37.59
C GLN A 848 -12.26 -16.84 37.09
N ALA A 849 -12.68 -17.76 36.22
CA ALA A 849 -14.01 -17.72 35.62
C ALA A 849 -14.46 -19.10 35.13
N ASN A 850 -15.77 -19.30 35.11
CA ASN A 850 -16.44 -20.32 34.31
C ASN A 850 -17.05 -19.61 33.08
N VAL A 851 -16.60 -20.00 31.89
CA VAL A 851 -16.87 -19.32 30.62
C VAL A 851 -17.79 -20.19 29.78
N ASN A 852 -18.99 -19.71 29.49
CA ASN A 852 -19.92 -20.39 28.59
C ASN A 852 -19.59 -20.01 27.13
N LEU A 853 -19.28 -20.99 26.27
CA LEU A 853 -19.00 -20.79 24.85
C LEU A 853 -20.24 -20.94 23.94
N TYR A 854 -21.37 -21.39 24.49
CA TYR A 854 -22.62 -21.53 23.75
C TYR A 854 -23.16 -20.17 23.27
N VAL A 855 -23.67 -20.16 22.05
CA VAL A 855 -24.53 -19.08 21.52
C VAL A 855 -25.52 -19.67 20.51
N SER A 856 -26.71 -19.09 20.38
CA SER A 856 -27.66 -19.42 19.32
C SER A 856 -27.40 -18.59 18.06
N GLY A 857 -27.58 -19.18 16.88
CA GLY A 857 -27.40 -18.51 15.59
C GLY A 857 -26.11 -18.92 14.85
N ALA A 858 -25.58 -18.03 14.02
CA ALA A 858 -24.38 -18.29 13.24
C ALA A 858 -23.13 -18.39 14.13
N ARG A 859 -22.19 -19.26 13.74
CA ARG A 859 -20.89 -19.45 14.43
C ARG A 859 -20.08 -18.16 14.43
N GLN A 860 -19.52 -17.81 15.59
CA GLN A 860 -18.75 -16.60 15.81
C GLN A 860 -17.29 -16.97 16.12
N ALA A 861 -16.35 -16.68 15.21
CA ALA A 861 -14.92 -16.90 15.44
C ALA A 861 -14.25 -15.69 16.12
N GLN A 862 -13.02 -15.86 16.64
CA GLN A 862 -12.20 -14.79 17.25
C GLN A 862 -12.84 -14.09 18.47
N GLN A 863 -13.68 -14.79 19.23
CA GLN A 863 -14.36 -14.16 20.37
C GLN A 863 -13.43 -14.15 21.58
N VAL A 864 -13.22 -12.97 22.17
CA VAL A 864 -12.60 -12.87 23.50
C VAL A 864 -13.62 -13.36 24.52
N VAL A 865 -13.45 -14.60 24.98
CA VAL A 865 -14.37 -15.26 25.90
C VAL A 865 -13.95 -15.11 27.36
N PHE A 866 -12.69 -14.70 27.60
CA PHE A 866 -12.17 -14.32 28.90
C PHE A 866 -11.03 -13.31 28.78
N SER A 867 -10.91 -12.39 29.73
CA SER A 867 -9.80 -11.43 29.83
C SER A 867 -9.42 -11.19 31.29
N LYS A 868 -8.12 -11.19 31.57
CA LYS A 868 -7.53 -10.86 32.87
C LYS A 868 -6.41 -9.86 32.67
N SER A 869 -6.54 -8.68 33.27
CA SER A 869 -5.49 -7.66 33.31
C SER A 869 -5.06 -7.36 34.76
N GLY A 870 -4.00 -6.58 34.92
CA GLY A 870 -3.51 -6.13 36.24
C GLY A 870 -2.76 -7.20 37.03
N LEU A 871 -2.24 -8.24 36.37
CA LEU A 871 -1.29 -9.16 36.97
C LEU A 871 0.05 -8.43 37.22
N SER A 872 0.80 -8.90 38.21
CA SER A 872 2.18 -8.45 38.41
C SER A 872 2.98 -8.64 37.13
N SER A 873 3.91 -7.73 36.80
CA SER A 873 4.80 -7.98 35.67
C SER A 873 5.68 -9.19 35.98
N GLY A 874 5.48 -10.30 35.27
CA GLY A 874 6.19 -11.54 35.54
C GLY A 874 5.65 -12.71 34.75
N GLN A 875 6.14 -13.90 35.10
CA GLN A 875 5.68 -15.16 34.53
C GLN A 875 4.37 -15.59 35.23
N HIS A 876 3.38 -15.98 34.42
CA HIS A 876 2.06 -16.45 34.84
C HIS A 876 1.65 -17.65 33.99
N THR A 877 0.72 -18.47 34.49
CA THR A 877 0.18 -19.61 33.73
C THR A 877 -1.33 -19.54 33.64
N ILE A 878 -1.86 -19.57 32.41
CA ILE A 878 -3.28 -19.81 32.16
C ILE A 878 -3.53 -21.30 31.97
N LYS A 879 -4.60 -21.81 32.58
CA LYS A 879 -5.10 -23.17 32.39
C LYS A 879 -6.59 -23.14 32.07
N ILE A 880 -6.97 -23.81 30.99
CA ILE A 880 -8.35 -23.93 30.51
C ILE A 880 -8.78 -25.38 30.71
N VAL A 881 -9.94 -25.61 31.32
CA VAL A 881 -10.47 -26.95 31.63
C VAL A 881 -11.87 -27.09 31.07
N ASN A 882 -12.11 -28.08 30.22
CA ASN A 882 -13.45 -28.32 29.72
C ASN A 882 -14.37 -28.88 30.82
N LYS A 883 -15.59 -28.35 30.95
CA LYS A 883 -16.52 -28.70 32.06
C LYS A 883 -17.81 -29.35 31.60
N ALA A 884 -17.99 -29.52 30.30
CA ALA A 884 -19.17 -30.13 29.71
C ALA A 884 -18.79 -31.24 28.73
N THR A 885 -19.76 -32.09 28.40
CA THR A 885 -19.65 -33.02 27.27
C THR A 885 -19.86 -32.33 25.92
N ALA A 886 -20.29 -31.06 25.93
CA ALA A 886 -20.30 -30.17 24.78
C ALA A 886 -18.88 -29.64 24.50
N VAL A 887 -18.67 -29.07 23.31
CA VAL A 887 -17.33 -28.70 22.83
C VAL A 887 -16.74 -27.53 23.63
N GLY A 888 -15.57 -27.74 24.22
CA GLY A 888 -14.64 -26.69 24.63
C GLY A 888 -13.59 -26.47 23.55
N MET A 889 -13.21 -25.22 23.28
CA MET A 889 -12.31 -24.91 22.16
C MET A 889 -11.36 -23.76 22.45
N VAL A 890 -10.12 -23.84 22.00
CA VAL A 890 -9.15 -22.75 22.01
C VAL A 890 -8.77 -22.41 20.58
N ASP A 891 -8.83 -21.11 20.27
CA ASP A 891 -8.40 -20.53 18.99
C ASP A 891 -7.05 -19.80 19.21
N ALA A 892 -6.99 -18.89 20.17
CA ALA A 892 -5.74 -18.23 20.52
C ALA A 892 -5.73 -17.74 21.97
N LEU A 893 -4.55 -17.41 22.48
CA LEU A 893 -4.39 -16.58 23.67
C LEU A 893 -3.79 -15.25 23.28
N ARG A 894 -4.13 -14.21 24.01
CA ARG A 894 -3.58 -12.87 23.79
C ARG A 894 -2.85 -12.42 25.05
N VAL A 895 -1.52 -12.51 25.06
CA VAL A 895 -0.71 -12.11 26.22
C VAL A 895 -0.64 -10.61 26.30
N LEU A 896 -1.16 -10.01 27.38
CA LEU A 896 -1.07 -8.58 27.61
C LEU A 896 0.35 -8.25 28.12
N THR A 897 1.16 -7.63 27.26
CA THR A 897 2.51 -7.15 27.62
C THR A 897 2.52 -5.64 27.59
N GLY A 898 2.68 -5.04 28.76
CA GLY A 898 2.82 -3.61 28.92
C GLY A 898 3.30 -3.32 30.33
N THR A 899 4.34 -2.50 30.44
CA THR A 899 4.60 -1.75 31.67
C THR A 899 3.34 -0.96 31.99
N SER A 900 2.72 -1.20 33.14
CA SER A 900 1.81 -0.23 33.75
C SER A 900 2.58 1.06 34.04
N GLY A 901 2.75 1.89 33.03
CA GLY A 901 2.29 3.26 33.16
C GLY A 901 0.92 3.28 32.51
N THR A 902 -0.16 3.41 33.28
CA THR A 902 -1.41 3.91 32.71
C THR A 902 -1.05 5.14 31.88
N PRO A 903 -1.46 5.25 30.59
CA PRO A 903 -1.15 6.41 29.77
C PRO A 903 -1.47 7.67 30.58
N THR A 904 -0.43 8.46 30.84
CA THR A 904 -0.63 9.68 31.63
C THR A 904 -0.79 10.84 30.69
N VAL A 905 -1.60 11.79 31.12
CA VAL A 905 -1.74 13.08 30.47
C VAL A 905 -1.19 14.14 31.39
N SER A 906 -0.67 15.20 30.78
CA SER A 906 -0.35 16.45 31.47
C SER A 906 -1.21 17.56 30.89
N LEU A 907 -1.70 18.43 31.76
CA LEU A 907 -2.49 19.60 31.38
C LEU A 907 -1.57 20.81 31.39
N ARG A 908 -1.40 21.49 30.25
CA ARG A 908 -0.68 22.77 30.18
C ARG A 908 -1.69 23.91 30.05
N SER A 909 -1.77 24.79 31.04
CA SER A 909 -2.74 25.88 31.04
C SER A 909 -2.43 26.90 29.95
N LYS A 910 -3.44 27.34 29.20
CA LYS A 910 -3.28 28.45 28.24
C LYS A 910 -3.18 29.82 28.93
N ALA A 911 -3.45 29.91 30.24
CA ALA A 911 -3.33 31.14 31.00
C ALA A 911 -1.87 31.60 31.16
N ASN A 912 -0.94 30.67 31.38
CA ASN A 912 0.48 30.96 31.61
C ASN A 912 1.47 30.01 30.91
N ASN A 913 0.98 29.06 30.10
CA ASN A 913 1.78 28.01 29.44
C ASN A 913 2.57 27.10 30.41
N LEU A 914 2.16 26.99 31.67
CA LEU A 914 2.74 26.08 32.65
C LEU A 914 1.87 24.82 32.84
N TYR A 915 2.52 23.72 33.23
CA TYR A 915 1.89 22.45 33.56
C TYR A 915 1.17 22.52 34.91
N VAL A 916 -0.03 21.95 34.96
CA VAL A 916 -0.81 21.76 36.19
C VAL A 916 -0.09 20.73 37.06
N THR A 917 0.31 21.18 38.24
CA THR A 917 0.95 20.37 39.27
C THR A 917 -0.10 19.93 40.28
N ALA A 918 -0.11 18.64 40.64
CA ALA A 918 -0.84 18.08 41.76
C ALA A 918 0.14 17.71 42.89
N PRO A 919 0.40 18.62 43.84
CA PRO A 919 1.19 18.31 45.01
C PRO A 919 0.39 17.42 45.96
N ASN A 920 1.07 16.52 46.67
CA ASN A 920 0.43 15.53 47.54
C ASN A 920 -0.58 16.17 48.52
N GLY A 921 -1.89 15.97 48.28
CA GLY A 921 -2.98 16.47 49.12
C GLY A 921 -3.17 18.00 49.15
N SER A 922 -2.54 18.74 48.23
CA SER A 922 -2.65 20.21 48.14
C SER A 922 -3.40 20.65 46.88
N PRO A 923 -3.86 21.92 46.80
CA PRO A 923 -4.54 22.42 45.61
C PRO A 923 -3.69 22.32 44.34
N LEU A 924 -4.33 21.97 43.23
CA LEU A 924 -3.70 21.91 41.90
C LEU A 924 -3.42 23.32 41.37
N ILE A 925 -2.19 23.60 40.90
CA ILE A 925 -1.77 24.92 40.38
C ILE A 925 -0.94 24.74 39.11
N ALA A 926 -1.13 25.59 38.08
CA ALA A 926 -0.31 25.59 36.87
C ALA A 926 1.06 26.26 37.13
N SER A 927 2.04 25.50 37.63
CA SER A 927 3.25 26.06 38.27
C SER A 927 4.59 25.63 37.68
N LYS A 928 4.63 24.63 36.78
CA LYS A 928 5.89 24.05 36.28
C LYS A 928 6.09 24.23 34.78
N THR A 929 7.33 24.44 34.36
CA THR A 929 7.74 24.54 32.94
C THR A 929 8.05 23.18 32.29
N SER A 930 8.10 22.12 33.07
CA SER A 930 8.42 20.75 32.63
C SER A 930 7.54 19.73 33.34
N VAL A 931 7.27 18.61 32.68
CA VAL A 931 6.49 17.49 33.25
C VAL A 931 7.38 16.63 34.15
N GLY A 932 7.06 16.56 35.44
CA GLY A 932 7.53 15.54 36.37
C GLY A 932 6.37 14.69 36.90
N THR A 933 6.62 13.82 37.87
CA THR A 933 5.60 12.91 38.43
C THR A 933 4.37 13.63 38.99
N ALA A 934 4.51 14.86 39.50
CA ALA A 934 3.40 15.63 40.04
C ALA A 934 2.53 16.31 38.96
N GLU A 935 3.02 16.40 37.72
CA GLU A 935 2.32 17.00 36.57
C GLU A 935 1.64 15.93 35.70
N GLN A 936 1.74 14.66 36.08
CA GLN A 936 1.19 13.52 35.36
C GLN A 936 -0.09 13.02 36.01
N PHE A 937 -1.12 12.78 35.19
CA PHE A 937 -2.41 12.27 35.61
C PHE A 937 -2.77 11.04 34.78
N GLU A 938 -3.19 9.96 35.42
CA GLU A 938 -3.86 8.87 34.73
C GLU A 938 -5.29 9.32 34.39
N ARG A 939 -5.64 9.29 33.11
CA ARG A 939 -7.00 9.59 32.66
C ARG A 939 -7.83 8.31 32.69
N VAL A 940 -8.83 8.26 33.55
CA VAL A 940 -9.77 7.15 33.67
C VAL A 940 -11.05 7.52 32.91
N ASP A 941 -11.42 6.72 31.91
CA ASP A 941 -12.69 6.88 31.21
C ASP A 941 -13.84 6.33 32.07
N LEU A 942 -14.86 7.15 32.29
CA LEU A 942 -16.06 6.80 33.07
C LEU A 942 -17.31 6.60 32.16
N GLY A 943 -17.15 6.70 30.83
CA GLY A 943 -18.22 6.57 29.86
C GLY A 943 -19.02 7.86 29.63
N GLY A 944 -19.70 7.97 28.49
CA GLY A 944 -20.56 9.12 28.17
C GLY A 944 -19.83 10.46 28.02
N GLY A 945 -18.53 10.43 27.74
CA GLY A 945 -17.67 11.63 27.68
C GLY A 945 -17.15 12.13 29.03
N ASN A 946 -17.43 11.40 30.11
CA ASN A 946 -16.94 11.69 31.45
C ASN A 946 -15.61 11.00 31.72
N ILE A 947 -14.74 11.67 32.47
CA ILE A 947 -13.42 11.20 32.87
C ILE A 947 -13.19 11.46 34.35
N ALA A 948 -12.26 10.73 34.95
CA ALA A 948 -11.59 11.10 36.18
C ALA A 948 -10.08 11.23 35.94
N LEU A 949 -9.42 12.07 36.74
CA LEU A 949 -7.97 12.26 36.70
C LEU A 949 -7.37 11.74 38.00
N LYS A 950 -6.43 10.79 37.92
CA LYS A 950 -5.70 10.26 39.08
C LYS A 950 -4.27 10.76 39.07
N ALA A 951 -3.88 11.56 40.04
CA ALA A 951 -2.56 12.16 40.10
C ALA A 951 -1.48 11.09 40.35
N ARG A 952 -0.40 11.09 39.56
CA ARG A 952 0.72 10.16 39.74
C ARG A 952 1.56 10.47 40.97
N GLY A 953 1.56 11.73 41.42
CA GLY A 953 2.31 12.17 42.60
C GLY A 953 1.91 11.49 43.90
N ASN A 954 0.65 11.09 44.05
CA ASN A 954 0.14 10.43 45.26
C ASN A 954 -0.86 9.29 45.02
N GLY A 955 -1.19 8.98 43.77
CA GLY A 955 -2.11 7.90 43.42
C GLY A 955 -3.58 8.18 43.75
N GLN A 956 -3.97 9.44 43.98
CA GLN A 956 -5.33 9.82 44.37
C GLN A 956 -6.06 10.55 43.23
N PHE A 957 -7.39 10.41 43.19
CA PHE A 957 -8.25 11.10 42.22
C PHE A 957 -8.41 12.58 42.56
N VAL A 958 -8.37 13.42 41.53
CA VAL A 958 -8.63 14.86 41.57
C VAL A 958 -10.11 15.08 41.84
N SER A 959 -10.41 15.80 42.91
CA SER A 959 -11.76 16.11 43.38
C SER A 959 -12.05 17.60 43.25
N ALA A 960 -13.23 17.96 42.74
CA ALA A 960 -13.78 19.30 42.77
C ALA A 960 -14.41 19.57 44.15
N GLU A 961 -13.58 19.99 45.09
CA GLU A 961 -13.93 20.08 46.51
C GLU A 961 -15.07 21.05 46.81
N ASN A 962 -15.78 20.78 47.91
CA ASN A 962 -16.93 21.57 48.37
C ASN A 962 -17.96 21.80 47.25
N ALA A 963 -18.33 20.71 46.55
CA ALA A 963 -19.20 20.74 45.38
C ALA A 963 -18.70 21.71 44.27
N GLY A 964 -17.39 21.79 44.07
CA GLY A 964 -16.73 22.64 43.07
C GLY A 964 -16.57 24.11 43.48
N ALA A 965 -16.97 24.51 44.70
CA ALA A 965 -16.77 25.86 45.22
C ALA A 965 -15.37 26.09 45.82
N ALA A 966 -14.57 25.03 45.98
CA ALA A 966 -13.18 25.10 46.45
C ALA A 966 -12.20 24.57 45.40
N ALA A 967 -10.90 24.74 45.68
CA ALA A 967 -9.85 24.31 44.78
C ALA A 967 -9.84 22.79 44.54
N LEU A 968 -9.45 22.40 43.34
CA LEU A 968 -9.27 21.00 42.98
C LEU A 968 -8.11 20.41 43.76
N ILE A 969 -8.31 19.26 44.42
CA ILE A 969 -7.29 18.55 45.20
C ILE A 969 -7.28 17.07 44.81
N ALA A 970 -6.10 16.49 44.60
CA ALA A 970 -5.94 15.04 44.41
C ALA A 970 -5.88 14.33 45.77
N ASN A 971 -7.03 13.92 46.32
CA ASN A 971 -7.12 13.35 47.67
C ASN A 971 -8.12 12.20 47.84
N ARG A 972 -8.76 11.71 46.76
CA ARG A 972 -9.77 10.64 46.85
C ARG A 972 -9.23 9.27 46.42
N PRO A 973 -9.59 8.18 47.12
CA PRO A 973 -9.13 6.83 46.77
C PRO A 973 -9.91 6.20 45.60
N SER A 974 -11.10 6.73 45.26
CA SER A 974 -11.96 6.27 44.17
C SER A 974 -12.67 7.46 43.51
N ALA A 975 -13.12 7.28 42.27
CA ALA A 975 -13.87 8.29 41.54
C ALA A 975 -15.38 8.21 41.88
N GLY A 976 -15.95 9.32 42.34
CA GLY A 976 -17.38 9.54 42.50
C GLY A 976 -17.82 10.86 41.83
N SER A 977 -18.96 11.41 42.26
CA SER A 977 -19.55 12.60 41.61
C SER A 977 -18.65 13.85 41.65
N TRP A 978 -17.78 13.99 42.64
CA TRP A 978 -16.90 15.14 42.79
C TRP A 978 -15.59 15.00 41.99
N GLU A 979 -15.23 13.77 41.60
CA GLU A 979 -14.01 13.45 40.83
C GLU A 979 -14.31 13.29 39.33
N THR A 980 -15.56 13.46 38.94
CA THR A 980 -16.03 13.27 37.56
C THR A 980 -16.06 14.59 36.81
N PHE A 981 -15.37 14.63 35.67
CA PHE A 981 -15.30 15.78 34.77
C PHE A 981 -15.71 15.37 33.36
N GLN A 982 -16.47 16.20 32.66
CA GLN A 982 -16.62 16.07 31.22
C GLN A 982 -15.40 16.69 30.54
N LEU A 983 -14.74 15.93 29.66
CA LEU A 983 -13.65 16.45 28.83
C LEU A 983 -14.23 17.01 27.53
N ILE A 984 -13.98 18.30 27.27
CA ILE A 984 -14.49 19.00 26.08
C ILE A 984 -13.31 19.32 25.17
N ASN A 985 -13.40 18.91 23.90
CA ASN A 985 -12.42 19.25 22.87
C ASN A 985 -12.84 20.57 22.21
N ASN A 986 -11.97 21.58 22.27
CA ASN A 986 -12.23 22.89 21.73
C ASN A 986 -11.84 22.96 20.24
N PRO A 987 -12.48 23.84 19.43
CA PRO A 987 -12.17 23.98 18.00
C PRO A 987 -10.72 24.37 17.68
N ASP A 988 -10.01 24.97 18.64
CA ASP A 988 -8.61 25.41 18.50
C ASP A 988 -7.59 24.31 18.87
N GLY A 989 -8.05 23.10 19.17
CA GLY A 989 -7.21 21.96 19.56
C GLY A 989 -6.86 21.89 21.05
N THR A 990 -7.31 22.85 21.86
CA THR A 990 -7.21 22.77 23.34
C THR A 990 -8.33 21.91 23.93
N VAL A 991 -8.27 21.61 25.22
CA VAL A 991 -9.33 20.95 25.98
C VAL A 991 -9.80 21.79 27.16
N SER A 992 -11.04 21.60 27.59
CA SER A 992 -11.58 22.14 28.85
C SER A 992 -12.18 21.02 29.71
N LEU A 993 -12.12 21.19 31.03
CA LEU A 993 -12.70 20.27 31.99
C LEU A 993 -13.95 20.90 32.62
N LYS A 994 -15.10 20.22 32.54
CA LYS A 994 -16.34 20.66 33.19
C LYS A 994 -16.68 19.72 34.34
N ALA A 995 -16.67 20.20 35.58
CA ALA A 995 -16.96 19.39 36.75
C ALA A 995 -18.44 18.97 36.77
N GLN A 996 -18.72 17.68 36.92
CA GLN A 996 -20.11 17.19 36.92
C GLN A 996 -20.89 17.66 38.15
N VAL A 997 -20.22 17.85 39.29
CA VAL A 997 -20.87 18.21 40.56
C VAL A 997 -21.61 19.55 40.54
N ASN A 998 -21.13 20.53 39.76
CA ASN A 998 -21.73 21.87 39.68
C ASN A 998 -21.94 22.38 38.25
N GLY A 999 -21.53 21.61 37.23
CA GLY A 999 -21.68 21.98 35.82
C GLY A 999 -20.82 23.15 35.38
N GLN A 1000 -19.74 23.48 36.11
CA GLN A 1000 -18.86 24.62 35.82
C GLN A 1000 -17.50 24.16 35.29
N TYR A 1001 -16.83 25.02 34.52
CA TYR A 1001 -15.51 24.78 33.94
C TYR A 1001 -14.40 25.03 34.96
N VAL A 1002 -13.38 24.18 34.92
CA VAL A 1002 -12.14 24.33 35.69
C VAL A 1002 -11.34 25.50 35.13
N CYS A 1003 -11.06 26.47 35.99
CA CYS A 1003 -10.36 27.71 35.68
C CYS A 1003 -8.99 27.74 36.34
N ALA A 1004 -7.96 28.13 35.58
CA ALA A 1004 -6.63 28.46 36.09
C ALA A 1004 -6.59 29.95 36.50
N ASP A 1005 -7.13 30.23 37.69
CA ASP A 1005 -7.36 31.58 38.19
C ASP A 1005 -6.07 32.43 38.34
N GLY A 1006 -6.22 33.76 38.32
CA GLY A 1006 -5.10 34.70 38.51
C GLY A 1006 -4.03 34.62 37.42
N GLY A 1007 -4.40 34.28 36.18
CA GLY A 1007 -3.44 34.02 35.11
C GLY A 1007 -2.65 32.73 35.33
N GLY A 1008 -3.26 31.72 35.94
CA GLY A 1008 -2.66 30.41 36.24
C GLY A 1008 -1.76 30.35 37.47
N SER A 1009 -1.60 31.46 38.22
CA SER A 1009 -0.79 31.48 39.45
C SER A 1009 -1.57 31.08 40.70
N GLN A 1010 -2.89 30.91 40.61
CA GLN A 1010 -3.76 30.49 41.71
C GLN A 1010 -4.22 29.03 41.54
N PRO A 1011 -4.74 28.41 42.60
CA PRO A 1011 -5.35 27.08 42.51
C PRO A 1011 -6.45 26.98 41.45
N LEU A 1012 -6.53 25.83 40.80
CA LEU A 1012 -7.59 25.51 39.85
C LEU A 1012 -8.91 25.32 40.60
N ILE A 1013 -9.97 26.01 40.15
CA ILE A 1013 -11.33 25.93 40.73
C ILE A 1013 -12.34 25.72 39.60
N ALA A 1014 -13.34 24.86 39.80
CA ALA A 1014 -14.45 24.68 38.86
C ALA A 1014 -15.52 25.76 39.05
N ASN A 1015 -15.20 27.02 38.72
CA ASN A 1015 -16.01 28.20 39.06
C ASN A 1015 -16.46 29.06 37.84
N ARG A 1016 -16.42 28.53 36.61
CA ARG A 1016 -16.71 29.30 35.38
C ARG A 1016 -17.87 28.73 34.57
N THR A 1017 -18.65 29.62 33.95
CA THR A 1017 -19.83 29.25 33.15
C THR A 1017 -19.56 29.20 31.64
N ALA A 1018 -18.41 29.68 31.18
CA ALA A 1018 -17.99 29.68 29.76
C ALA A 1018 -16.50 29.35 29.62
N ILE A 1019 -16.10 28.87 28.44
CA ILE A 1019 -14.71 28.56 28.10
C ILE A 1019 -14.05 29.81 27.54
N GLY A 1020 -12.97 30.25 28.18
CA GLY A 1020 -12.02 31.23 27.67
C GLY A 1020 -10.57 30.78 27.89
N PRO A 1021 -9.59 31.69 27.73
CA PRO A 1021 -8.17 31.34 27.83
C PRO A 1021 -7.74 30.74 29.18
N TRP A 1022 -8.48 30.97 30.26
CA TRP A 1022 -8.15 30.43 31.60
C TRP A 1022 -8.78 29.06 31.87
N GLU A 1023 -9.75 28.65 31.06
CA GLU A 1023 -10.46 27.36 31.14
C GLU A 1023 -9.98 26.37 30.06
N SER A 1024 -9.03 26.79 29.23
CA SER A 1024 -8.41 25.98 28.18
C SER A 1024 -7.04 25.44 28.59
N PHE A 1025 -6.77 24.20 28.21
CA PHE A 1025 -5.52 23.49 28.49
C PHE A 1025 -5.04 22.75 27.22
N ASP A 1026 -3.74 22.69 26.97
CA ASP A 1026 -3.21 21.68 26.04
C ASP A 1026 -3.18 20.33 26.77
N LEU A 1027 -3.80 19.29 26.18
CA LEU A 1027 -3.76 17.93 26.70
C LEU A 1027 -2.58 17.18 26.06
N ILE A 1028 -1.54 16.93 26.85
CA ILE A 1028 -0.30 16.32 26.38
C ILE A 1028 -0.27 14.86 26.82
N SER A 1029 -0.20 13.93 25.87
CA SER A 1029 0.06 12.51 26.14
C SER A 1029 1.54 12.31 26.47
N ASN A 1030 1.83 11.73 27.63
CA ASN A 1030 3.20 11.50 28.12
C ASN A 1030 3.71 10.09 27.85
#